data_AF-A0A6N6P8N5-F1
#
_entry.id   AF-A0A6N6P8N5-F1
#
_cell.length_a   1.000
_cell.length_b   1.000
_cell.length_c   1.000
_cell.angle_alpha   90.00
_cell.angle_beta   90.00
_cell.angle_gamma   90.00
#
_symmetry.space_group_name_H-M   'P 1'
#
loop_
_entity.id
_entity.type
_entity.pdbx_description
1 polymer ?
#
loop_
_entity_poly.entity_id
_entity_poly.type
_entity_poly.pdbx_seq_one_letter_code
_entity_poly.pdbx_strand_id
1 'polypeptide(L)'
;EEYRGASPAPRVRAFGAEVFLASAATTAELAARAAPWGQATEATFSAVARLSQAEFDPAAPCRAAVLAASAADLATKTGQLAARLSHPAGGPWPAGDSIWFSRAPRAAGLVYLFPGQGSQSVGMAGEVPMQFEPAMHAWEKAEALGLLGGARLCDVVYPPPALDAAETARQEETLRRTENAQPALGVVSLAYLAVLEAAGLQPDFTGGHSYGEIPALCAAGAIGWTDALHLSRRRGELMAEAARAQAGAMTAVRHDVPSLAARLTGEFSACVIANYNSPEQAVIAGPVAALEQLEARLAADKIWFRRLPVATAFHSAAMAGACAPLEKFLEGVPFAAPAVPVFNNATAAPYPSEPGAMRALLAAQLAQPVRFATQLTQMHAAGGRIFLEVGAGAVLTGLARQTLGDAATVIALNPTGQPADVGLLGALAQLAVAGLPVAWNFLWQEHRTPAPEPKLSAAALPVGGYNLGRPYPPRDGVKTAPVVAPVAAPTLLMSDAPLPAPAPSTPARSAPTHDAMARAHETFLRTMSEAHRAFLATVARGATPGTIASPPAAPSAPAREPARAMPAPPSPPRAAAGSAARPAPVPAPVPALVAARAVAAPPPAPAFDSARVMQIVLETVAEKTGYPREMLEPAMQLESDLGIDSIKRVEILAAVQKKLPGLPAVDAKVMGGLQTLAAISDYLLQALGAVAQPAATAAAIVASAPAFAPDTVMAIVLATVAEKTGYPREMLEPAMQLESDLG
;
A
#
# COMPACT_ATOMS: atom_id res chain seq x y z
N GLU A 1 -17.23 -1.56 -25.06
CA GLU A 1 -18.25 -0.51 -25.24
C GLU A 1 -19.57 -1.01 -24.69
N GLU A 2 -20.24 -0.24 -23.83
CA GLU A 2 -21.59 -0.53 -23.39
C GLU A 2 -22.63 0.01 -24.40
N TYR A 3 -23.73 -0.71 -24.58
CA TYR A 3 -24.78 -0.32 -25.53
C TYR A 3 -25.58 0.90 -25.03
N ARG A 4 -25.29 2.08 -25.58
CA ARG A 4 -25.97 3.36 -25.27
C ARG A 4 -27.24 3.62 -26.09
N GLY A 5 -27.85 2.57 -26.67
CA GLY A 5 -29.12 2.70 -27.41
C GLY A 5 -30.34 2.86 -26.50
N ALA A 6 -31.55 2.85 -27.07
CA ALA A 6 -32.81 3.15 -26.34
C ALA A 6 -33.17 2.20 -25.17
N SER A 7 -32.48 1.06 -25.06
CA SER A 7 -32.63 0.08 -23.98
C SER A 7 -31.23 -0.32 -23.47
N PRO A 8 -30.51 0.56 -22.76
CA PRO A 8 -29.22 0.21 -22.19
C PRO A 8 -29.44 -0.82 -21.08
N ALA A 9 -28.57 -1.82 -21.00
CA ALA A 9 -28.62 -2.77 -19.89
C ALA A 9 -28.27 -2.03 -18.60
N PRO A 10 -29.10 -2.07 -17.55
CA PRO A 10 -28.77 -1.44 -16.27
C PRO A 10 -27.56 -2.15 -15.64
N ARG A 11 -26.62 -1.39 -15.09
CA ARG A 11 -25.47 -1.96 -14.39
C ARG A 11 -25.95 -2.70 -13.14
N VAL A 12 -25.49 -3.95 -13.00
CA VAL A 12 -25.68 -4.76 -11.80
C VAL A 12 -24.66 -4.30 -10.78
N ARG A 13 -25.11 -3.96 -9.58
CA ARG A 13 -24.25 -3.46 -8.51
C ARG A 13 -23.32 -4.57 -8.01
N ALA A 14 -22.00 -4.34 -8.11
CA ALA A 14 -20.97 -5.36 -7.87
C ALA A 14 -19.79 -4.85 -7.01
N PHE A 15 -20.01 -3.85 -6.17
CA PHE A 15 -19.00 -3.34 -5.22
C PHE A 15 -18.62 -4.42 -4.19
N GLY A 16 -17.36 -4.42 -3.74
CA GLY A 16 -16.89 -5.31 -2.68
C GLY A 16 -17.45 -4.98 -1.29
N ALA A 17 -18.10 -3.82 -1.13
CA ALA A 17 -18.75 -3.39 0.11
C ALA A 17 -19.82 -2.31 -0.13
N GLU A 18 -20.65 -2.06 0.89
CA GLU A 18 -21.65 -1.00 0.94
C GLU A 18 -21.42 -0.10 2.16
N VAL A 19 -21.74 1.19 2.02
CA VAL A 19 -21.65 2.19 3.11
C VAL A 19 -23.03 2.42 3.72
N PHE A 20 -23.14 2.22 5.03
CA PHE A 20 -24.32 2.49 5.83
C PHE A 20 -24.08 3.70 6.72
N LEU A 21 -25.01 4.66 6.73
CA LEU A 21 -24.82 5.97 7.37
C LEU A 21 -25.95 6.31 8.34
N ALA A 22 -25.60 6.78 9.53
CA ALA A 22 -26.56 7.27 10.51
C ALA A 22 -26.14 8.65 11.02
N SER A 23 -27.15 9.49 11.28
CA SER A 23 -26.99 10.85 11.79
C SER A 23 -28.12 11.15 12.79
N ALA A 24 -27.79 11.77 13.92
CA ALA A 24 -28.75 12.07 14.99
C ALA A 24 -28.28 13.21 15.91
N ALA A 25 -29.17 13.69 16.80
CA ALA A 25 -28.79 14.66 17.82
C ALA A 25 -28.02 14.01 18.97
N THR A 26 -28.37 12.78 19.34
CA THR A 26 -27.75 12.03 20.45
C THR A 26 -27.19 10.67 20.01
N THR A 27 -26.28 10.09 20.81
CA THR A 27 -25.73 8.74 20.55
C THR A 27 -26.76 7.63 20.72
N ALA A 28 -27.75 7.83 21.60
CA ALA A 28 -28.86 6.90 21.79
C ALA A 28 -29.78 6.86 20.55
N GLU A 29 -30.16 8.01 20.01
CA GLU A 29 -30.88 8.10 18.73
C GLU A 29 -30.06 7.51 17.57
N LEU A 30 -28.74 7.76 17.55
CA LEU A 30 -27.85 7.22 16.52
C LEU A 30 -27.82 5.68 16.53
N ALA A 31 -27.71 5.08 17.72
CA ALA A 31 -27.80 3.64 17.90
C ALA A 31 -29.18 3.10 17.49
N ALA A 32 -30.26 3.81 17.85
CA ALA A 32 -31.62 3.44 17.47
C ALA A 32 -31.86 3.50 15.94
N ARG A 33 -31.26 4.47 15.24
CA ARG A 33 -31.30 4.57 13.77
C ARG A 33 -30.47 3.48 13.08
N ALA A 34 -29.35 3.05 13.67
CA ALA A 34 -28.51 1.99 13.13
C ALA A 34 -29.06 0.58 13.41
N ALA A 35 -29.79 0.38 14.51
CA ALA A 35 -30.28 -0.95 14.94
C ALA A 35 -31.04 -1.77 13.87
N PRO A 36 -31.90 -1.19 13.01
CA PRO A 36 -32.57 -1.93 11.93
C PRO A 36 -31.62 -2.55 10.90
N TRP A 37 -30.39 -2.04 10.74
CA TRP A 37 -29.42 -2.58 9.79
C TRP A 37 -29.04 -4.03 10.11
N GLY A 38 -29.06 -4.41 11.39
CA GLY A 38 -28.81 -5.79 11.81
C GLY A 38 -29.91 -6.79 11.46
N GLN A 39 -31.03 -6.32 10.88
CA GLN A 39 -32.11 -7.16 10.34
C GLN A 39 -32.11 -7.21 8.81
N ALA A 40 -31.12 -6.58 8.15
CA ALA A 40 -30.98 -6.69 6.70
C ALA A 40 -30.74 -8.15 6.29
N THR A 41 -31.33 -8.53 5.16
CA THR A 41 -31.00 -9.73 4.39
C THR A 41 -30.18 -9.34 3.16
N GLU A 42 -29.48 -10.29 2.53
CA GLU A 42 -28.74 -10.05 1.28
C GLU A 42 -29.63 -9.42 0.18
N ALA A 43 -30.90 -9.83 0.09
CA ALA A 43 -31.88 -9.25 -0.86
C ALA A 43 -32.23 -7.78 -0.57
N THR A 44 -32.02 -7.30 0.65
CA THR A 44 -32.32 -5.92 1.09
C THR A 44 -31.06 -5.07 1.31
N PHE A 45 -29.87 -5.68 1.31
CA PHE A 45 -28.61 -5.10 1.76
C PHE A 45 -28.29 -3.74 1.11
N SER A 46 -28.17 -3.71 -0.21
CA SER A 46 -27.96 -2.47 -0.98
C SER A 46 -29.12 -1.47 -0.87
N ALA A 47 -30.36 -1.92 -0.67
CA ALA A 47 -31.51 -1.03 -0.50
C ALA A 47 -31.47 -0.29 0.84
N VAL A 48 -31.08 -0.99 1.92
CA VAL A 48 -30.85 -0.39 3.25
C VAL A 48 -29.65 0.57 3.20
N ALA A 49 -28.57 0.23 2.50
CA ALA A 49 -27.44 1.12 2.28
C ALA A 49 -27.89 2.43 1.62
N ARG A 50 -28.60 2.33 0.48
CA ARG A 50 -29.15 3.48 -0.26
C ARG A 50 -30.05 4.37 0.61
N LEU A 51 -30.94 3.77 1.39
CA LEU A 51 -31.85 4.51 2.26
C LEU A 51 -31.06 5.26 3.34
N SER A 52 -30.12 4.59 4.01
CA SER A 52 -29.28 5.21 5.04
C SER A 52 -28.45 6.39 4.51
N GLN A 53 -27.99 6.31 3.25
CA GLN A 53 -27.27 7.38 2.57
C GLN A 53 -28.16 8.57 2.22
N ALA A 54 -29.43 8.33 1.87
CA ALA A 54 -30.41 9.37 1.57
C ALA A 54 -30.96 10.08 2.81
N GLU A 55 -31.00 9.39 3.96
CA GLU A 55 -31.44 9.92 5.25
C GLU A 55 -30.32 10.60 6.08
N PHE A 56 -29.07 10.54 5.60
CA PHE A 56 -27.91 11.05 6.32
C PHE A 56 -27.78 12.58 6.26
N ASP A 57 -27.70 13.20 7.44
CA ASP A 57 -27.41 14.62 7.61
C ASP A 57 -25.95 14.83 8.09
N PRO A 58 -25.05 15.39 7.26
CA PRO A 58 -23.67 15.70 7.66
C PRO A 58 -23.57 16.83 8.69
N ALA A 59 -24.61 17.65 8.87
CA ALA A 59 -24.66 18.71 9.87
C ALA A 59 -25.06 18.21 11.27
N ALA A 60 -25.54 16.97 11.40
CA ALA A 60 -25.96 16.39 12.67
C ALA A 60 -24.80 16.31 13.69
N PRO A 61 -25.05 16.53 15.00
CA PRO A 61 -24.02 16.46 16.05
C PRO A 61 -23.38 15.07 16.21
N CYS A 62 -24.17 14.01 16.05
CA CYS A 62 -23.70 12.62 16.15
C CYS A 62 -23.82 11.96 14.76
N ARG A 63 -22.71 11.47 14.22
CA ARG A 63 -22.64 10.82 12.89
C ARG A 63 -21.88 9.50 12.99
N ALA A 64 -22.38 8.44 12.37
CA ALA A 64 -21.69 7.16 12.25
C ALA A 64 -21.78 6.60 10.82
N ALA A 65 -20.80 5.77 10.48
CA ALA A 65 -20.75 5.00 9.26
C ALA A 65 -20.27 3.57 9.52
N VAL A 66 -20.81 2.61 8.76
CA VAL A 66 -20.37 1.21 8.73
C VAL A 66 -20.11 0.83 7.27
N LEU A 67 -18.95 0.24 6.99
CA LEU A 67 -18.63 -0.37 5.71
C LEU A 67 -18.76 -1.89 5.85
N ALA A 68 -19.70 -2.51 5.13
CA ALA A 68 -19.97 -3.94 5.22
C ALA A 68 -19.89 -4.62 3.86
N ALA A 69 -19.44 -5.88 3.83
CA ALA A 69 -19.35 -6.69 2.61
C ALA A 69 -20.57 -7.60 2.37
N SER A 70 -21.40 -7.81 3.40
CA SER A 70 -22.62 -8.63 3.35
C SER A 70 -23.59 -8.24 4.47
N ALA A 71 -24.82 -8.75 4.43
CA ALA A 71 -25.80 -8.50 5.48
C ALA A 71 -25.38 -9.13 6.84
N ALA A 72 -24.71 -10.29 6.82
CA ALA A 72 -24.16 -10.92 8.03
C ALA A 72 -23.01 -10.09 8.67
N ASP A 73 -22.15 -9.51 7.82
CA ASP A 73 -21.09 -8.60 8.25
C ASP A 73 -21.67 -7.30 8.82
N LEU A 74 -22.69 -6.74 8.17
CA LEU A 74 -23.43 -5.58 8.66
C LEU A 74 -24.10 -5.82 10.02
N ALA A 75 -24.73 -6.98 10.24
CA ALA A 75 -25.33 -7.30 11.52
C ALA A 75 -24.29 -7.35 12.64
N THR A 76 -23.14 -7.98 12.36
CA THR A 76 -22.00 -8.04 13.29
C THR A 76 -21.49 -6.63 13.62
N LYS A 77 -21.24 -5.80 12.60
CA LYS A 77 -20.73 -4.43 12.74
C LYS A 77 -21.74 -3.48 13.37
N THR A 78 -23.04 -3.69 13.16
CA THR A 78 -24.11 -2.93 13.82
C THR A 78 -24.12 -3.21 15.33
N GLY A 79 -23.96 -4.48 15.73
CA GLY A 79 -23.78 -4.84 17.15
C GLY A 79 -22.53 -4.21 17.77
N GLN A 80 -21.40 -4.22 17.04
CA GLN A 80 -20.16 -3.55 17.46
C GLN A 80 -20.33 -2.02 17.58
N LEU A 81 -21.02 -1.37 16.64
CA LEU A 81 -21.34 0.06 16.69
C LEU A 81 -22.21 0.38 17.92
N ALA A 82 -23.26 -0.40 18.18
CA ALA A 82 -24.12 -0.20 19.35
C ALA A 82 -23.33 -0.34 20.67
N ALA A 83 -22.44 -1.34 20.77
CA ALA A 83 -21.55 -1.50 21.91
C ALA A 83 -20.56 -0.34 22.09
N ARG A 84 -20.04 0.23 21.00
CA ARG A 84 -19.14 1.41 21.04
C ARG A 84 -19.89 2.67 21.45
N LEU A 85 -21.13 2.87 20.98
CA LEU A 85 -21.96 4.04 21.28
C LEU A 85 -22.47 4.07 22.72
N SER A 86 -22.53 2.92 23.42
CA SER A 86 -22.88 2.86 24.84
C SER A 86 -21.74 3.28 25.77
N HIS A 87 -20.50 3.36 25.27
CA HIS A 87 -19.34 3.72 26.07
C HIS A 87 -19.18 5.26 26.17
N PRO A 88 -19.09 5.86 27.38
CA PRO A 88 -19.10 7.32 27.53
C PRO A 88 -17.87 8.01 26.89
N ALA A 89 -16.73 7.32 26.89
CA ALA A 89 -15.47 7.77 26.31
C ALA A 89 -15.38 7.51 24.78
N GLY A 90 -16.31 8.08 24.00
CA GLY A 90 -16.24 8.09 22.54
C GLY A 90 -15.40 9.24 21.98
N GLY A 91 -14.10 9.02 21.81
CA GLY A 91 -13.27 9.82 20.88
C GLY A 91 -13.50 9.38 19.42
N PRO A 92 -12.86 10.02 18.44
CA PRO A 92 -12.75 9.44 17.09
C PRO A 92 -11.98 8.11 17.19
N TRP A 93 -12.61 7.02 16.76
CA TRP A 93 -12.04 5.68 16.80
C TRP A 93 -11.00 5.49 15.68
N PRO A 94 -9.98 4.63 15.87
CA PRO A 94 -8.79 4.61 15.01
C PRO A 94 -9.08 4.25 13.54
N ALA A 95 -8.28 4.83 12.64
CA ALA A 95 -8.31 4.49 11.22
C ALA A 95 -7.91 3.03 10.98
N GLY A 96 -8.66 2.32 10.14
CA GLY A 96 -8.47 0.90 9.84
C GLY A 96 -9.68 0.03 10.20
N ASP A 97 -10.48 0.46 11.18
CA ASP A 97 -11.81 -0.11 11.40
C ASP A 97 -12.76 0.24 10.24
N SER A 98 -13.72 -0.65 9.99
CA SER A 98 -14.84 -0.44 9.06
C SER A 98 -16.09 0.12 9.75
N ILE A 99 -15.90 0.74 10.91
CA ILE A 99 -16.93 1.40 11.75
C ILE A 99 -16.34 2.72 12.23
N TRP A 100 -16.97 3.84 11.83
CA TRP A 100 -16.55 5.19 12.20
C TRP A 100 -17.68 5.92 12.89
N PHE A 101 -17.32 6.80 13.83
CA PHE A 101 -18.26 7.61 14.58
C PHE A 101 -17.61 8.93 15.02
N SER A 102 -18.38 10.01 15.05
CA SER A 102 -17.95 11.32 15.54
C SER A 102 -19.08 12.05 16.28
N ARG A 103 -18.67 12.74 17.36
CA ARG A 103 -19.44 13.77 18.09
C ARG A 103 -18.87 15.18 17.87
N ALA A 104 -17.80 15.29 17.08
CA ALA A 104 -17.13 16.56 16.86
C ALA A 104 -17.98 17.45 15.95
N PRO A 105 -17.91 18.78 16.09
CA PRO A 105 -18.39 19.70 15.06
C PRO A 105 -17.88 19.30 13.68
N ARG A 106 -18.62 19.67 12.63
CA ARG A 106 -18.17 19.49 11.24
C ARG A 106 -16.76 20.07 11.08
N ALA A 107 -15.84 19.26 10.57
CA ALA A 107 -14.50 19.73 10.24
C ALA A 107 -14.54 20.52 8.91
N ALA A 108 -13.67 21.54 8.83
CA ALA A 108 -13.39 22.33 7.63
C ALA A 108 -11.88 22.29 7.37
N GLY A 109 -11.44 22.68 6.17
CA GLY A 109 -10.03 22.54 5.77
C GLY A 109 -9.75 21.14 5.23
N LEU A 110 -10.43 20.75 4.15
CA LEU A 110 -10.13 19.55 3.39
C LEU A 110 -8.90 19.79 2.51
N VAL A 111 -7.87 18.97 2.66
CA VAL A 111 -6.62 19.03 1.90
C VAL A 111 -6.53 17.82 1.00
N TYR A 112 -6.36 18.00 -0.31
CA TYR A 112 -6.00 16.91 -1.21
C TYR A 112 -4.47 16.81 -1.31
N LEU A 113 -3.94 15.63 -0.98
CA LEU A 113 -2.55 15.25 -1.09
C LEU A 113 -2.38 14.24 -2.22
N PHE A 114 -1.60 14.59 -3.24
CA PHE A 114 -1.37 13.71 -4.39
C PHE A 114 -0.04 12.96 -4.28
N PRO A 115 -0.03 11.62 -4.39
CA PRO A 115 1.17 10.80 -4.23
C PRO A 115 2.21 11.03 -5.32
N GLY A 116 3.48 10.85 -4.94
CA GLY A 116 4.62 10.93 -5.85
C GLY A 116 5.01 9.59 -6.48
N GLN A 117 6.04 9.64 -7.32
CA GLN A 117 6.70 8.44 -7.83
C GLN A 117 7.26 7.61 -6.66
N GLY A 118 6.94 6.32 -6.66
CA GLY A 118 7.15 5.38 -5.55
C GLY A 118 5.86 4.69 -5.10
N SER A 119 4.69 5.28 -5.40
CA SER A 119 3.38 4.72 -5.03
C SER A 119 2.74 3.86 -6.14
N GLN A 120 3.37 3.77 -7.32
CA GLN A 120 2.88 2.95 -8.43
C GLN A 120 3.17 1.46 -8.24
N SER A 121 2.20 0.62 -8.58
CA SER A 121 2.31 -0.83 -8.73
C SER A 121 1.48 -1.29 -9.91
N VAL A 122 1.81 -2.43 -10.50
CA VAL A 122 0.96 -3.11 -11.47
C VAL A 122 -0.40 -3.41 -10.80
N GLY A 123 -1.50 -3.22 -11.54
CA GLY A 123 -2.86 -3.38 -11.04
C GLY A 123 -3.39 -2.23 -10.15
N MET A 124 -2.62 -1.15 -9.92
CA MET A 124 -3.03 -0.10 -8.97
C MET A 124 -4.40 0.50 -9.28
N ALA A 125 -5.26 0.55 -8.26
CA ALA A 125 -6.62 1.11 -8.33
C ALA A 125 -7.54 0.48 -9.39
N GLY A 126 -7.31 -0.76 -9.80
CA GLY A 126 -8.02 -1.41 -10.92
C GLY A 126 -9.54 -1.50 -10.76
N GLU A 127 -10.05 -1.67 -9.54
CA GLU A 127 -11.49 -1.73 -9.28
C GLU A 127 -12.19 -0.37 -9.51
N VAL A 128 -11.47 0.75 -9.41
CA VAL A 128 -12.07 2.09 -9.49
C VAL A 128 -12.64 2.41 -10.87
N PRO A 129 -11.89 2.31 -11.99
CA PRO A 129 -12.52 2.48 -13.31
C PRO A 129 -13.56 1.39 -13.61
N MET A 130 -13.43 0.19 -13.04
CA MET A 130 -14.43 -0.89 -13.25
C MET A 130 -15.79 -0.60 -12.60
N GLN A 131 -15.82 0.13 -11.47
CA GLN A 131 -17.04 0.38 -10.68
C GLN A 131 -17.57 1.82 -10.81
N PHE A 132 -16.75 2.77 -11.26
CA PHE A 132 -17.08 4.20 -11.29
C PHE A 132 -16.89 4.80 -12.69
N GLU A 133 -17.99 5.12 -13.38
CA GLU A 133 -17.98 5.74 -14.71
C GLU A 133 -17.10 7.02 -14.83
N PRO A 134 -17.05 7.95 -13.84
CA PRO A 134 -16.15 9.10 -13.92
C PRO A 134 -14.66 8.72 -13.99
N ALA A 135 -14.28 7.63 -13.32
CA ALA A 135 -12.92 7.10 -13.38
C ALA A 135 -12.64 6.37 -14.72
N MET A 136 -13.62 5.65 -15.27
CA MET A 136 -13.51 5.06 -16.61
C MET A 136 -13.34 6.15 -17.68
N HIS A 137 -14.15 7.21 -17.67
CA HIS A 137 -13.99 8.34 -18.61
C HIS A 137 -12.64 9.03 -18.48
N ALA A 138 -12.03 9.08 -17.28
CA ALA A 138 -10.68 9.62 -17.11
C ALA A 138 -9.63 8.74 -17.80
N TRP A 139 -9.77 7.41 -17.73
CA TRP A 139 -8.92 6.47 -18.47
C TRP A 139 -9.13 6.53 -19.99
N GLU A 140 -10.38 6.53 -20.46
CA GLU A 140 -10.69 6.65 -21.90
C GLU A 140 -10.10 7.94 -22.51
N LYS A 141 -10.26 9.07 -21.82
CA LYS A 141 -9.64 10.34 -22.23
C LYS A 141 -8.12 10.27 -22.25
N ALA A 142 -7.49 9.55 -21.31
CA ALA A 142 -6.04 9.46 -21.23
C ALA A 142 -5.45 8.60 -22.35
N GLU A 143 -6.08 7.47 -22.67
CA GLU A 143 -5.70 6.64 -23.82
C GLU A 143 -5.84 7.40 -25.14
N ALA A 144 -6.90 8.21 -25.28
CA ALA A 144 -7.13 9.05 -26.46
C ALA A 144 -6.03 10.12 -26.69
N LEU A 145 -5.23 10.47 -25.67
CA LEU A 145 -4.08 11.37 -25.83
C LEU A 145 -2.84 10.68 -26.43
N GLY A 146 -2.81 9.34 -26.51
CA GLY A 146 -1.69 8.59 -27.09
C GLY A 146 -0.34 8.85 -26.42
N LEU A 147 -0.33 9.05 -25.09
CA LEU A 147 0.85 9.52 -24.33
C LEU A 147 2.11 8.63 -24.48
N LEU A 148 1.92 7.35 -24.82
CA LEU A 148 2.98 6.36 -25.03
C LEU A 148 3.16 6.01 -26.52
N GLY A 149 2.57 6.78 -27.43
CA GLY A 149 2.66 6.60 -28.88
C GLY A 149 2.00 5.31 -29.36
N GLY A 150 2.80 4.31 -29.74
CA GLY A 150 2.32 3.02 -30.23
C GLY A 150 1.91 2.02 -29.14
N ALA A 151 2.11 2.37 -27.86
CA ALA A 151 1.67 1.58 -26.72
C ALA A 151 0.57 2.31 -25.92
N ARG A 152 -0.29 1.54 -25.27
CA ARG A 152 -1.39 2.04 -24.42
C ARG A 152 -0.91 2.18 -22.98
N LEU A 153 -1.40 3.19 -22.26
CA LEU A 153 -0.98 3.42 -20.86
C LEU A 153 -1.66 2.42 -19.93
N CYS A 154 -2.92 2.06 -20.20
CA CYS A 154 -3.65 1.03 -19.50
C CYS A 154 -2.99 -0.35 -19.62
N ASP A 155 -2.30 -0.66 -20.73
CA ASP A 155 -1.63 -1.95 -20.90
C ASP A 155 -0.31 -2.02 -20.08
N VAL A 156 0.21 -0.87 -19.62
CA VAL A 156 1.36 -0.77 -18.71
C VAL A 156 0.94 -0.81 -17.24
N VAL A 157 -0.25 -0.31 -16.90
CA VAL A 157 -0.79 -0.33 -15.53
C VAL A 157 -1.59 -1.60 -15.23
N TYR A 158 -2.33 -2.10 -16.22
CA TYR A 158 -3.18 -3.29 -16.20
C TYR A 158 -2.77 -4.29 -17.31
N PRO A 159 -1.50 -4.77 -17.31
CA PRO A 159 -1.04 -5.77 -18.26
C PRO A 159 -1.78 -7.11 -18.10
N PRO A 160 -1.71 -8.01 -19.10
CA PRO A 160 -2.18 -9.39 -18.94
C PRO A 160 -1.52 -10.07 -17.73
N PRO A 161 -2.27 -10.90 -16.96
CA PRO A 161 -1.72 -11.59 -15.78
C PRO A 161 -0.43 -12.34 -16.10
N ALA A 162 0.63 -12.04 -15.34
CA ALA A 162 1.92 -12.69 -15.49
C ALA A 162 1.84 -14.20 -15.20
N LEU A 163 2.43 -15.02 -16.08
CA LEU A 163 2.47 -16.48 -15.94
C LEU A 163 3.65 -16.96 -15.07
N ASP A 164 4.66 -16.12 -14.88
CA ASP A 164 5.85 -16.40 -14.08
C ASP A 164 6.41 -15.13 -13.42
N ALA A 165 7.28 -15.31 -12.42
CA ALA A 165 7.86 -14.20 -11.66
C ALA A 165 8.78 -13.28 -12.47
N ALA A 166 9.37 -13.76 -13.58
CA ALA A 166 10.19 -12.94 -14.46
C ALA A 166 9.31 -12.02 -15.33
N GLU A 167 8.12 -12.47 -15.73
CA GLU A 167 7.11 -11.61 -16.36
C GLU A 167 6.58 -10.57 -15.37
N THR A 168 6.24 -10.96 -14.13
CA THR A 168 5.86 -10.00 -13.08
C THR A 168 6.93 -8.92 -12.92
N ALA A 169 8.21 -9.31 -12.86
CA ALA A 169 9.32 -8.37 -12.75
C ALA A 169 9.45 -7.44 -13.98
N ARG A 170 9.23 -7.94 -15.20
CA ARG A 170 9.26 -7.13 -16.45
C ARG A 170 8.12 -6.11 -16.50
N GLN A 171 6.92 -6.51 -16.12
CA GLN A 171 5.74 -5.63 -16.06
C GLN A 171 5.97 -4.50 -15.05
N GLU A 172 6.41 -4.88 -13.85
CA GLU A 172 6.77 -3.97 -12.76
C GLU A 172 7.93 -3.03 -13.11
N GLU A 173 8.97 -3.51 -13.82
CA GLU A 173 10.05 -2.66 -14.34
C GLU A 173 9.54 -1.67 -15.40
N THR A 174 8.69 -2.14 -16.32
CA THR A 174 8.11 -1.34 -17.41
C THR A 174 7.26 -0.18 -16.86
N LEU A 175 6.46 -0.44 -15.83
CA LEU A 175 5.71 0.59 -15.11
C LEU A 175 6.64 1.54 -14.32
N ARG A 176 7.73 1.04 -13.71
CA ARG A 176 8.66 1.87 -12.91
C ARG A 176 9.52 2.84 -13.73
N ARG A 177 9.63 2.68 -15.05
CA ARG A 177 10.29 3.66 -15.91
C ARG A 177 9.66 5.04 -15.72
N THR A 178 10.48 6.06 -15.48
CA THR A 178 10.03 7.37 -14.96
C THR A 178 9.09 8.09 -15.95
N GLU A 179 9.30 7.88 -17.24
CA GLU A 179 8.46 8.32 -18.36
C GLU A 179 7.10 7.60 -18.47
N ASN A 180 6.94 6.44 -17.82
CA ASN A 180 5.68 5.68 -17.76
C ASN A 180 4.98 5.87 -16.41
N ALA A 181 5.73 5.81 -15.31
CA ALA A 181 5.24 5.95 -13.94
C ALA A 181 4.50 7.28 -13.70
N GLN A 182 5.03 8.39 -14.21
CA GLN A 182 4.42 9.71 -14.02
C GLN A 182 3.04 9.84 -14.68
N PRO A 183 2.86 9.62 -16.01
CA PRO A 183 1.52 9.64 -16.58
C PRO A 183 0.58 8.58 -15.99
N ALA A 184 1.07 7.39 -15.63
CA ALA A 184 0.27 6.35 -14.95
C ALA A 184 -0.30 6.84 -13.61
N LEU A 185 0.53 7.43 -12.74
CA LEU A 185 0.11 8.02 -11.47
C LEU A 185 -0.83 9.21 -11.66
N GLY A 186 -0.62 9.98 -12.74
CA GLY A 186 -1.48 11.09 -13.13
C GLY A 186 -2.89 10.63 -13.43
N VAL A 187 -3.06 9.65 -14.32
CA VAL A 187 -4.39 9.14 -14.68
C VAL A 187 -5.10 8.53 -13.47
N VAL A 188 -4.42 7.77 -12.63
CA VAL A 188 -5.03 7.22 -11.39
C VAL A 188 -5.46 8.34 -10.44
N SER A 189 -4.62 9.35 -10.21
CA SER A 189 -4.97 10.49 -9.35
C SER A 189 -6.15 11.30 -9.89
N LEU A 190 -6.19 11.51 -11.21
CA LEU A 190 -7.26 12.24 -11.88
C LEU A 190 -8.56 11.42 -12.01
N ALA A 191 -8.48 10.08 -12.07
CA ALA A 191 -9.63 9.19 -12.00
C ALA A 191 -10.28 9.23 -10.61
N TYR A 192 -9.48 9.21 -9.54
CA TYR A 192 -9.98 9.47 -8.19
C TYR A 192 -10.56 10.88 -8.03
N LEU A 193 -9.92 11.91 -8.60
CA LEU A 193 -10.44 13.27 -8.57
C LEU A 193 -11.82 13.37 -9.23
N ALA A 194 -12.01 12.76 -10.40
CA ALA A 194 -13.31 12.72 -11.09
C ALA A 194 -14.41 12.04 -10.25
N VAL A 195 -14.06 11.04 -9.44
CA VAL A 195 -14.99 10.42 -8.48
C VAL A 195 -15.30 11.34 -7.30
N LEU A 196 -14.31 12.06 -6.77
CA LEU A 196 -14.54 13.05 -5.70
C LEU A 196 -15.41 14.22 -6.17
N GLU A 197 -15.22 14.68 -7.41
CA GLU A 197 -16.06 15.69 -8.08
C GLU A 197 -17.51 15.19 -8.23
N ALA A 198 -17.71 13.96 -8.70
CA ALA A 198 -19.03 13.32 -8.77
C ALA A 198 -19.68 13.13 -7.38
N ALA A 199 -18.86 12.91 -6.34
CA ALA A 199 -19.27 12.89 -4.95
C ALA A 199 -19.52 14.28 -4.33
N GLY A 200 -19.37 15.37 -5.09
CA GLY A 200 -19.61 16.74 -4.64
C GLY A 200 -18.54 17.30 -3.68
N LEU A 201 -17.40 16.61 -3.55
CA LEU A 201 -16.31 17.01 -2.67
C LEU A 201 -15.34 17.95 -3.38
N GLN A 202 -14.94 19.01 -2.68
CA GLN A 202 -13.98 20.01 -3.16
C GLN A 202 -12.93 20.27 -2.06
N PRO A 203 -11.64 20.44 -2.42
CA PRO A 203 -10.60 20.77 -1.46
C PRO A 203 -10.66 22.25 -1.07
N ASP A 204 -10.26 22.57 0.17
CA ASP A 204 -9.90 23.93 0.60
C ASP A 204 -8.42 24.23 0.28
N PHE A 205 -7.57 23.19 0.18
CA PHE A 205 -6.14 23.28 -0.14
C PHE A 205 -5.68 22.08 -0.96
N THR A 206 -4.63 22.23 -1.77
CA THR A 206 -4.01 21.10 -2.47
C THR A 206 -2.49 21.10 -2.37
N GLY A 207 -1.91 19.92 -2.57
CA GLY A 207 -0.49 19.73 -2.78
C GLY A 207 -0.19 18.27 -3.08
N GLY A 208 1.05 17.95 -3.36
CA GLY A 208 1.47 16.56 -3.55
C GLY A 208 2.94 16.39 -3.27
N HIS A 209 3.44 15.17 -3.44
CA HIS A 209 4.84 14.83 -3.24
C HIS A 209 5.57 14.68 -4.58
N SER A 210 6.61 15.48 -4.81
CA SER A 210 7.37 15.53 -6.07
C SER A 210 6.44 15.65 -7.29
N TYR A 211 6.27 14.55 -8.03
CA TYR A 211 5.35 14.43 -9.15
C TYR A 211 3.92 14.89 -8.81
N GLY A 212 3.44 14.62 -7.59
CA GLY A 212 2.08 14.95 -7.15
C GLY A 212 1.73 16.43 -7.18
N GLU A 213 2.69 17.35 -7.30
CA GLU A 213 2.37 18.77 -7.54
C GLU A 213 1.60 19.01 -8.85
N ILE A 214 1.80 18.18 -9.89
CA ILE A 214 1.09 18.32 -11.17
C ILE A 214 -0.43 18.06 -11.01
N PRO A 215 -0.88 16.90 -10.51
CA PRO A 215 -2.31 16.71 -10.25
C PRO A 215 -2.86 17.63 -9.15
N ALA A 216 -2.04 18.13 -8.21
CA ALA A 216 -2.47 19.17 -7.26
C ALA A 216 -2.81 20.51 -7.94
N LEU A 217 -1.94 20.97 -8.85
CA LEU A 217 -2.19 22.15 -9.69
C LEU A 217 -3.43 21.95 -10.58
N CYS A 218 -3.62 20.74 -11.12
CA CYS A 218 -4.82 20.38 -11.89
C CYS A 218 -6.10 20.44 -11.02
N ALA A 219 -6.08 19.87 -9.82
CA ALA A 219 -7.22 19.85 -8.90
C ALA A 219 -7.61 21.24 -8.37
N ALA A 220 -6.68 22.20 -8.38
CA ALA A 220 -6.95 23.61 -8.10
C ALA A 220 -7.30 24.44 -9.34
N GLY A 221 -7.48 23.82 -10.51
CA GLY A 221 -7.81 24.50 -11.78
C GLY A 221 -6.67 25.34 -12.38
N ALA A 222 -5.45 25.24 -11.86
CA ALA A 222 -4.30 26.02 -12.33
C ALA A 222 -3.72 25.50 -13.65
N ILE A 223 -3.88 24.21 -13.94
CA ILE A 223 -3.50 23.55 -15.20
C ILE A 223 -4.69 22.71 -15.69
N GLY A 224 -4.91 22.66 -17.02
CA GLY A 224 -5.94 21.81 -17.61
C GLY A 224 -5.61 20.31 -17.50
N TRP A 225 -6.65 19.47 -17.42
CA TRP A 225 -6.53 18.01 -17.28
C TRP A 225 -5.62 17.36 -18.35
N THR A 226 -5.82 17.72 -19.61
CA THR A 226 -5.03 17.23 -20.75
C THR A 226 -3.57 17.68 -20.67
N ASP A 227 -3.35 18.95 -20.33
CA ASP A 227 -2.01 19.52 -20.21
C ASP A 227 -1.24 18.90 -19.03
N ALA A 228 -1.92 18.61 -17.92
CA ALA A 228 -1.34 17.94 -16.76
C ALA A 228 -0.81 16.54 -17.14
N LEU A 229 -1.50 15.78 -17.99
CA LEU A 229 -1.03 14.46 -18.45
C LEU A 229 0.11 14.56 -19.47
N HIS A 230 0.06 15.48 -20.43
CA HIS A 230 1.19 15.73 -21.33
C HIS A 230 2.44 16.20 -20.56
N LEU A 231 2.26 17.07 -19.56
CA LEU A 231 3.31 17.51 -18.65
C LEU A 231 3.87 16.35 -17.81
N SER A 232 3.00 15.45 -17.32
CA SER A 232 3.41 14.24 -16.58
C SER A 232 4.32 13.35 -17.43
N ARG A 233 3.91 13.09 -18.68
CA ARG A 233 4.75 12.35 -19.63
C ARG A 233 6.08 13.07 -19.90
N ARG A 234 6.02 14.37 -20.21
CA ARG A 234 7.22 15.14 -20.60
C ARG A 234 8.23 15.31 -19.46
N ARG A 235 7.76 15.57 -18.24
CA ARG A 235 8.59 15.61 -17.02
C ARG A 235 9.27 14.25 -16.79
N GLY A 236 8.53 13.15 -16.98
CA GLY A 236 9.06 11.80 -16.89
C GLY A 236 10.21 11.54 -17.90
N GLU A 237 10.02 11.91 -19.16
CA GLU A 237 11.05 11.80 -20.21
C GLU A 237 12.32 12.59 -19.89
N LEU A 238 12.18 13.86 -19.50
CA LEU A 238 13.31 14.74 -19.19
C LEU A 238 14.08 14.26 -17.95
N MET A 239 13.38 13.74 -16.95
CA MET A 239 14.02 13.12 -15.78
C MET A 239 14.74 11.81 -16.15
N ALA A 240 14.19 10.99 -17.04
CA ALA A 240 14.83 9.78 -17.55
C ALA A 240 16.03 10.07 -18.48
N GLU A 241 16.04 11.22 -19.16
CA GLU A 241 17.20 11.72 -19.91
C GLU A 241 18.32 12.22 -18.98
N ALA A 242 17.98 13.08 -18.01
CA ALA A 242 18.95 13.54 -17.02
C ALA A 242 19.55 12.38 -16.18
N ALA A 243 18.74 11.37 -15.85
CA ALA A 243 19.21 10.17 -15.14
C ALA A 243 20.28 9.39 -15.92
N ARG A 244 20.18 9.35 -17.26
CA ARG A 244 21.18 8.72 -18.14
C ARG A 244 22.44 9.57 -18.29
N ALA A 245 22.32 10.90 -18.20
CA ALA A 245 23.45 11.82 -18.27
C ALA A 245 24.28 11.85 -16.98
N GLN A 246 23.63 11.74 -15.81
CA GLN A 246 24.30 11.77 -14.51
C GLN A 246 23.78 10.66 -13.58
N ALA A 247 24.61 9.64 -13.41
CA ALA A 247 24.38 8.56 -12.47
C ALA A 247 24.42 9.06 -11.01
N GLY A 248 23.60 8.45 -10.17
CA GLY A 248 23.50 8.73 -8.75
C GLY A 248 22.58 7.72 -8.08
N ALA A 249 22.35 7.86 -6.78
CA ALA A 249 21.41 7.03 -6.06
C ALA A 249 20.61 7.85 -5.04
N MET A 250 19.60 7.22 -4.46
CA MET A 250 18.81 7.76 -3.36
C MET A 250 18.60 6.70 -2.28
N THR A 251 18.68 7.10 -1.02
CA THR A 251 18.54 6.23 0.14
C THR A 251 17.60 6.86 1.15
N ALA A 252 16.50 6.17 1.46
CA ALA A 252 15.60 6.57 2.54
C ALA A 252 16.23 6.21 3.89
N VAL A 253 16.22 7.14 4.84
CA VAL A 253 16.82 6.98 6.17
C VAL A 253 15.79 7.39 7.23
N ARG A 254 15.61 6.54 8.25
CA ARG A 254 14.77 6.85 9.41
C ARG A 254 15.65 7.36 10.55
N HIS A 255 15.65 8.67 10.73
CA HIS A 255 16.41 9.38 11.74
C HIS A 255 15.85 10.81 11.90
N ASP A 256 16.04 11.41 13.07
CA ASP A 256 15.89 12.86 13.27
C ASP A 256 16.59 13.64 12.14
N VAL A 257 15.80 14.43 11.42
CA VAL A 257 16.21 15.12 10.19
C VAL A 257 17.28 16.20 10.41
N PRO A 258 17.20 17.09 11.43
CA PRO A 258 18.28 18.00 11.79
C PRO A 258 19.62 17.29 12.05
N SER A 259 19.60 16.18 12.81
CA SER A 259 20.79 15.38 13.08
C SER A 259 21.35 14.72 11.82
N LEU A 260 20.47 14.30 10.90
CA LEU A 260 20.87 13.76 9.60
C LEU A 260 21.53 14.85 8.72
N ALA A 261 20.96 16.05 8.68
CA ALA A 261 21.53 17.18 7.94
C ALA A 261 22.92 17.56 8.44
N ALA A 262 23.17 17.51 9.76
CA ALA A 262 24.50 17.76 10.34
C ALA A 262 25.55 16.72 9.89
N ARG A 263 25.13 15.46 9.64
CA ARG A 263 26.00 14.38 9.14
C ARG A 263 26.37 14.55 7.66
N LEU A 264 25.61 15.28 6.86
CA LEU A 264 25.89 15.54 5.44
C LEU A 264 26.88 16.69 5.20
N THR A 265 27.91 16.76 6.03
CA THR A 265 28.97 17.75 5.96
C THR A 265 30.34 17.07 5.84
N GLY A 266 31.40 17.82 5.51
CA GLY A 266 32.73 17.24 5.35
C GLY A 266 32.78 16.18 4.24
N GLU A 267 33.11 14.94 4.60
CA GLU A 267 33.21 13.80 3.69
C GLU A 267 31.89 13.49 2.94
N PHE A 268 30.74 13.73 3.56
CA PHE A 268 29.42 13.50 2.97
C PHE A 268 28.81 14.74 2.29
N SER A 269 29.58 15.81 2.09
CA SER A 269 29.10 17.06 1.47
C SER A 269 28.62 16.92 0.01
N ALA A 270 28.92 15.80 -0.66
CA ALA A 270 28.37 15.46 -1.98
C ALA A 270 26.96 14.86 -1.92
N CYS A 271 26.46 14.51 -0.73
CA CYS A 271 25.12 14.00 -0.50
C CYS A 271 24.21 15.11 0.04
N VAL A 272 22.98 15.17 -0.44
CA VAL A 272 21.97 16.17 -0.03
C VAL A 272 20.68 15.50 0.43
N ILE A 273 19.91 16.14 1.30
CA ILE A 273 18.54 15.69 1.58
C ILE A 273 17.65 16.11 0.40
N ALA A 274 17.26 15.13 -0.41
CA ALA A 274 16.36 15.30 -1.55
C ALA A 274 14.88 15.36 -1.14
N ASN A 275 14.49 14.65 -0.07
CA ASN A 275 13.12 14.68 0.44
C ASN A 275 13.12 14.75 1.97
N TYR A 276 12.46 15.76 2.52
CA TYR A 276 12.14 15.94 3.93
C TYR A 276 10.71 15.42 4.16
N ASN A 277 10.57 14.11 4.38
CA ASN A 277 9.29 13.41 4.29
C ASN A 277 8.48 13.47 5.59
N SER A 278 9.14 13.33 6.74
CA SER A 278 8.57 13.51 8.08
C SER A 278 9.70 13.95 9.05
N PRO A 279 9.40 14.33 10.31
CA PRO A 279 10.45 14.73 11.27
C PRO A 279 11.53 13.66 11.50
N GLU A 280 11.17 12.39 11.38
CA GLU A 280 12.05 11.22 11.60
C GLU A 280 12.40 10.46 10.31
N GLN A 281 12.08 10.98 9.12
CA GLN A 281 12.42 10.30 7.87
C GLN A 281 12.68 11.25 6.71
N ALA A 282 13.81 11.02 6.05
CA ALA A 282 14.25 11.76 4.89
C ALA A 282 14.86 10.83 3.84
N VAL A 283 14.94 11.31 2.60
CA VAL A 283 15.66 10.64 1.52
C VAL A 283 16.88 11.46 1.16
N ILE A 284 18.03 10.80 1.17
CA ILE A 284 19.34 11.36 0.84
C ILE A 284 19.65 10.99 -0.60
N ALA A 285 20.11 11.95 -1.40
CA ALA A 285 20.51 11.74 -2.78
C ALA A 285 21.96 12.17 -2.99
N GLY A 286 22.70 11.45 -3.83
CA GLY A 286 24.10 11.77 -4.09
C GLY A 286 24.80 10.76 -5.02
N PRO A 287 26.12 10.91 -5.22
CA PRO A 287 26.94 9.94 -5.93
C PRO A 287 26.89 8.57 -5.26
N VAL A 288 26.88 7.50 -6.06
CA VAL A 288 26.73 6.11 -5.58
C VAL A 288 27.76 5.77 -4.49
N ALA A 289 29.05 6.02 -4.74
CA ALA A 289 30.12 5.73 -3.79
C ALA A 289 30.04 6.54 -2.48
N ALA A 290 29.55 7.78 -2.53
CA ALA A 290 29.37 8.61 -1.33
C ALA A 290 28.17 8.13 -0.50
N LEU A 291 27.10 7.65 -1.15
CA LEU A 291 25.99 7.00 -0.47
C LEU A 291 26.35 5.64 0.11
N GLU A 292 27.18 4.84 -0.55
CA GLU A 292 27.68 3.55 0.00
C GLU A 292 28.52 3.76 1.27
N GLN A 293 29.38 4.78 1.30
CA GLN A 293 30.14 5.16 2.50
C GLN A 293 29.21 5.66 3.62
N LEU A 294 28.18 6.45 3.27
CA LEU A 294 27.19 6.92 4.23
C LEU A 294 26.36 5.77 4.81
N GLU A 295 25.93 4.83 3.97
CA GLU A 295 25.19 3.63 4.37
C GLU A 295 26.02 2.73 5.29
N ALA A 296 27.32 2.55 5.02
CA ALA A 296 28.23 1.86 5.93
C ALA A 296 28.32 2.57 7.30
N ARG A 297 28.33 3.91 7.32
CA ARG A 297 28.32 4.70 8.57
C ARG A 297 26.98 4.59 9.31
N LEU A 298 25.85 4.66 8.59
CA LEU A 298 24.51 4.49 9.16
C LEU A 298 24.35 3.08 9.77
N ALA A 299 24.85 2.04 9.09
CA ALA A 299 24.87 0.67 9.61
C ALA A 299 25.71 0.55 10.90
N ALA A 300 26.91 1.14 10.93
CA ALA A 300 27.76 1.17 12.12
C ALA A 300 27.11 1.91 13.30
N ASP A 301 26.38 3.00 13.02
CA ASP A 301 25.61 3.76 14.01
C ASP A 301 24.23 3.14 14.31
N LYS A 302 23.89 1.98 13.73
CA LYS A 302 22.61 1.24 13.85
C LYS A 302 21.36 2.04 13.45
N ILE A 303 21.51 2.96 12.50
CA ILE A 303 20.44 3.77 11.94
C ILE A 303 19.79 3.02 10.77
N TRP A 304 18.45 2.91 10.75
CA TRP A 304 17.75 2.24 9.66
C TRP A 304 17.81 3.05 8.36
N PHE A 305 18.11 2.36 7.26
CA PHE A 305 18.06 2.92 5.91
C PHE A 305 17.62 1.87 4.88
N ARG A 306 17.21 2.35 3.69
CA ARG A 306 16.89 1.53 2.52
C ARG A 306 17.26 2.26 1.24
N ARG A 307 18.14 1.65 0.43
CA ARG A 307 18.43 2.10 -0.94
C ARG A 307 17.15 2.03 -1.79
N LEU A 308 16.85 3.11 -2.53
CA LEU A 308 15.68 3.18 -3.41
C LEU A 308 16.04 2.67 -4.82
N PRO A 309 15.14 1.95 -5.50
CA PRO A 309 15.37 1.43 -6.86
C PRO A 309 15.20 2.55 -7.91
N VAL A 310 16.14 3.50 -7.93
CA VAL A 310 16.17 4.64 -8.84
C VAL A 310 17.54 4.77 -9.51
N ALA A 311 17.56 5.22 -10.76
CA ALA A 311 18.77 5.31 -11.58
C ALA A 311 19.65 6.56 -11.31
N THR A 312 19.15 7.52 -10.52
CA THR A 312 19.85 8.80 -10.28
C THR A 312 19.42 9.45 -8.96
N ALA A 313 20.09 10.55 -8.62
CA ALA A 313 19.84 11.41 -7.48
C ALA A 313 18.78 12.48 -7.81
N PHE A 314 17.49 12.12 -7.80
CA PHE A 314 16.39 13.09 -8.01
C PHE A 314 16.37 14.17 -6.92
N HIS A 315 15.78 15.34 -7.21
CA HIS A 315 15.72 16.50 -6.30
C HIS A 315 17.10 16.98 -5.80
N SER A 316 18.09 16.88 -6.68
CA SER A 316 19.46 17.35 -6.47
C SER A 316 19.99 18.03 -7.72
N ALA A 317 21.23 18.56 -7.65
CA ALA A 317 21.92 19.16 -8.78
C ALA A 317 22.02 18.23 -10.03
N ALA A 318 21.93 16.90 -9.86
CA ALA A 318 21.90 15.97 -10.99
C ALA A 318 20.73 16.20 -11.96
N MET A 319 19.62 16.78 -11.48
CA MET A 319 18.43 17.09 -12.29
C MET A 319 18.45 18.51 -12.89
N ALA A 320 19.49 19.31 -12.67
CA ALA A 320 19.56 20.68 -13.19
C ALA A 320 19.42 20.74 -14.72
N GLY A 321 19.97 19.75 -15.44
CA GLY A 321 19.86 19.64 -16.90
C GLY A 321 18.43 19.45 -17.42
N ALA A 322 17.50 18.95 -16.60
CA ALA A 322 16.09 18.78 -16.97
C ALA A 322 15.23 20.03 -16.74
N CYS A 323 15.72 21.00 -15.95
CA CYS A 323 14.91 22.15 -15.51
C CYS A 323 14.58 23.10 -16.68
N ALA A 324 15.58 23.58 -17.43
CA ALA A 324 15.35 24.51 -18.55
C ALA A 324 14.57 23.87 -19.73
N PRO A 325 14.79 22.61 -20.12
CA PRO A 325 13.94 21.92 -21.10
C PRO A 325 12.48 21.77 -20.65
N LEU A 326 12.22 21.63 -19.33
CA LEU A 326 10.87 21.55 -18.79
C LEU A 326 10.20 22.94 -18.73
N GLU A 327 10.93 23.97 -18.31
CA GLU A 327 10.47 25.37 -18.34
C GLU A 327 10.02 25.78 -19.75
N LYS A 328 10.84 25.46 -20.76
CA LYS A 328 10.50 25.69 -22.17
C LYS A 328 9.27 24.92 -22.64
N PHE A 329 9.00 23.72 -22.10
CA PHE A 329 7.76 23.00 -22.39
C PHE A 329 6.55 23.68 -21.72
N LEU A 330 6.74 24.12 -20.47
CA LEU A 330 5.72 24.82 -19.69
C LEU A 330 5.32 26.18 -20.30
N GLU A 331 6.17 26.81 -21.13
CA GLU A 331 5.80 28.00 -21.91
C GLU A 331 4.51 27.80 -22.74
N GLY A 332 4.34 26.60 -23.31
CA GLY A 332 3.18 26.21 -24.12
C GLY A 332 1.99 25.67 -23.33
N VAL A 333 2.13 25.42 -22.02
CA VAL A 333 1.04 24.91 -21.16
C VAL A 333 0.22 26.08 -20.61
N PRO A 334 -1.11 26.17 -20.83
CA PRO A 334 -1.95 27.19 -20.20
C PRO A 334 -1.90 27.08 -18.67
N PHE A 335 -1.62 28.20 -18.00
CA PHE A 335 -1.68 28.30 -16.54
C PHE A 335 -2.69 29.38 -16.14
N ALA A 336 -3.56 29.05 -15.19
CA ALA A 336 -4.50 29.97 -14.56
C ALA A 336 -4.15 30.17 -13.08
N ALA A 337 -4.63 31.26 -12.47
CA ALA A 337 -4.53 31.44 -11.03
C ALA A 337 -5.28 30.29 -10.30
N PRO A 338 -4.66 29.60 -9.33
CA PRO A 338 -5.33 28.50 -8.63
C PRO A 338 -6.59 28.96 -7.89
N ALA A 339 -7.67 28.20 -8.00
CA ALA A 339 -8.93 28.46 -7.30
C ALA A 339 -8.81 28.26 -5.77
N VAL A 340 -7.88 27.39 -5.35
CA VAL A 340 -7.51 27.14 -3.95
C VAL A 340 -5.99 27.09 -3.80
N PRO A 341 -5.42 27.37 -2.61
CA PRO A 341 -3.97 27.42 -2.45
C PRO A 341 -3.32 26.04 -2.69
N VAL A 342 -2.40 26.02 -3.66
CA VAL A 342 -1.55 24.87 -3.98
C VAL A 342 -0.19 25.08 -3.34
N PHE A 343 0.29 24.18 -2.48
CA PHE A 343 1.61 24.36 -1.85
C PHE A 343 2.75 23.73 -2.66
N ASN A 344 3.78 24.51 -2.98
CA ASN A 344 4.99 24.07 -3.68
C ASN A 344 5.93 23.29 -2.73
N ASN A 345 6.58 22.22 -3.21
CA ASN A 345 7.45 21.41 -2.36
C ASN A 345 8.77 22.08 -1.97
N ALA A 346 9.36 22.92 -2.83
CA ALA A 346 10.68 23.49 -2.58
C ALA A 346 10.64 24.64 -1.57
N THR A 347 9.57 25.46 -1.63
CA THR A 347 9.33 26.58 -0.72
C THR A 347 8.52 26.20 0.52
N ALA A 348 7.73 25.11 0.45
CA ALA A 348 6.68 24.77 1.42
C ALA A 348 5.61 25.87 1.62
N ALA A 349 5.48 26.78 0.67
CA ALA A 349 4.51 27.88 0.66
C ALA A 349 3.54 27.74 -0.53
N PRO A 350 2.39 28.44 -0.52
CA PRO A 350 1.50 28.50 -1.68
C PRO A 350 2.21 29.00 -2.94
N TYR A 351 1.83 28.46 -4.10
CA TYR A 351 2.19 29.01 -5.40
C TYR A 351 1.66 30.45 -5.54
N PRO A 352 2.41 31.36 -6.19
CA PRO A 352 1.90 32.67 -6.56
C PRO A 352 0.83 32.55 -7.66
N SER A 353 -0.05 33.54 -7.77
CA SER A 353 -1.09 33.54 -8.82
C SER A 353 -0.56 33.83 -10.24
N GLU A 354 0.69 34.27 -10.38
CA GLU A 354 1.31 34.65 -11.65
C GLU A 354 1.78 33.43 -12.46
N PRO A 355 1.24 33.17 -13.67
CA PRO A 355 1.58 32.01 -14.50
C PRO A 355 3.08 31.82 -14.74
N GLY A 356 3.82 32.90 -15.03
CA GLY A 356 5.27 32.81 -15.27
C GLY A 356 6.03 32.31 -14.04
N ALA A 357 5.66 32.80 -12.86
CA ALA A 357 6.27 32.39 -11.60
C ALA A 357 5.91 30.94 -11.21
N MET A 358 4.67 30.49 -11.49
CA MET A 358 4.27 29.09 -11.29
C MET A 358 5.08 28.14 -12.16
N ARG A 359 5.25 28.45 -13.45
CA ARG A 359 6.05 27.65 -14.39
C ARG A 359 7.51 27.54 -13.95
N ALA A 360 8.14 28.66 -13.58
CA ALA A 360 9.53 28.69 -13.11
C ALA A 360 9.73 27.87 -11.82
N LEU A 361 8.82 27.98 -10.85
CA LEU A 361 8.85 27.20 -9.61
C LEU A 361 8.68 25.70 -9.86
N LEU A 362 7.75 25.30 -10.73
CA LEU A 362 7.50 23.90 -11.06
C LEU A 362 8.66 23.28 -11.87
N ALA A 363 9.33 24.06 -12.73
CA ALA A 363 10.52 23.62 -13.43
C ALA A 363 11.73 23.44 -12.50
N ALA A 364 11.97 24.42 -11.62
CA ALA A 364 13.07 24.39 -10.66
C ALA A 364 12.94 23.25 -9.62
N GLN A 365 11.70 22.83 -9.32
CA GLN A 365 11.39 21.75 -8.38
C GLN A 365 12.16 20.44 -8.66
N LEU A 366 12.48 20.13 -9.91
CA LEU A 366 13.19 18.90 -10.29
C LEU A 366 14.57 18.78 -9.64
N ALA A 367 15.26 19.91 -9.45
CA ALA A 367 16.60 19.99 -8.86
C ALA A 367 16.60 20.52 -7.42
N GLN A 368 15.43 20.72 -6.82
CA GLN A 368 15.25 21.28 -5.47
C GLN A 368 14.63 20.26 -4.52
N PRO A 369 14.94 20.33 -3.21
CA PRO A 369 14.49 19.34 -2.23
C PRO A 369 13.00 19.45 -1.96
N VAL A 370 12.34 18.30 -1.79
CA VAL A 370 10.92 18.20 -1.45
C VAL A 370 10.73 18.38 0.05
N ARG A 371 10.19 19.52 0.49
CA ARG A 371 9.94 19.85 1.90
C ARG A 371 8.56 19.39 2.40
N PHE A 372 8.20 18.13 2.14
CA PHE A 372 6.85 17.60 2.39
C PHE A 372 6.40 17.75 3.86
N ALA A 373 7.27 17.46 4.83
CA ALA A 373 6.95 17.65 6.25
C ALA A 373 6.62 19.12 6.61
N THR A 374 7.34 20.07 6.00
CA THR A 374 7.07 21.50 6.17
C THR A 374 5.81 21.93 5.44
N GLN A 375 5.57 21.40 4.23
CA GLN A 375 4.36 21.66 3.45
C GLN A 375 3.10 21.27 4.25
N LEU A 376 3.10 20.10 4.89
CA LEU A 376 2.00 19.62 5.73
C LEU A 376 1.74 20.53 6.94
N THR A 377 2.79 20.95 7.65
CA THR A 377 2.62 21.84 8.82
C THR A 377 2.15 23.23 8.41
N GLN A 378 2.57 23.74 7.24
CA GLN A 378 2.07 25.01 6.69
C GLN A 378 0.62 24.91 6.20
N MET A 379 0.23 23.81 5.55
CA MET A 379 -1.19 23.53 5.22
C MET A 379 -2.07 23.46 6.47
N HIS A 380 -1.59 22.81 7.53
CA HIS A 380 -2.31 22.73 8.82
C HIS A 380 -2.43 24.12 9.47
N ALA A 381 -1.35 24.88 9.51
CA ALA A 381 -1.35 26.26 10.02
C ALA A 381 -2.29 27.18 9.22
N ALA A 382 -2.39 26.98 7.90
CA ALA A 382 -3.31 27.72 7.02
C ALA A 382 -4.79 27.35 7.20
N GLY A 383 -5.11 26.23 7.84
CA GLY A 383 -6.49 25.81 8.14
C GLY A 383 -6.82 24.36 7.84
N GLY A 384 -5.94 23.59 7.20
CA GLY A 384 -6.16 22.17 6.87
C GLY A 384 -6.34 21.29 8.11
N ARG A 385 -7.40 20.47 8.15
CA ARG A 385 -7.73 19.54 9.25
C ARG A 385 -7.96 18.11 8.80
N ILE A 386 -8.44 17.91 7.57
CA ILE A 386 -8.59 16.59 6.95
C ILE A 386 -7.63 16.51 5.78
N PHE A 387 -6.68 15.57 5.81
CA PHE A 387 -5.73 15.33 4.73
C PHE A 387 -6.10 14.03 4.03
N LEU A 388 -6.51 14.14 2.77
CA LEU A 388 -6.96 13.04 1.93
C LEU A 388 -5.89 12.72 0.88
N GLU A 389 -5.35 11.50 0.88
CA GLU A 389 -4.43 11.03 -0.16
C GLU A 389 -5.22 10.57 -1.39
N VAL A 390 -5.11 11.34 -2.48
CA VAL A 390 -5.86 11.19 -3.73
C VAL A 390 -4.97 10.54 -4.80
N GLY A 391 -4.94 9.21 -4.82
CA GLY A 391 -4.15 8.45 -5.79
C GLY A 391 -3.92 7.00 -5.37
N ALA A 392 -2.86 6.38 -5.92
CA ALA A 392 -2.47 5.02 -5.58
C ALA A 392 -1.78 4.93 -4.21
N GLY A 393 -2.17 3.92 -3.42
CA GLY A 393 -1.57 3.61 -2.12
C GLY A 393 -1.93 4.56 -0.98
N ALA A 394 -1.19 4.42 0.13
CA ALA A 394 -1.35 5.17 1.37
C ALA A 394 0.00 5.69 1.91
N VAL A 395 0.93 6.06 1.02
CA VAL A 395 2.29 6.44 1.38
C VAL A 395 2.30 7.80 2.09
N LEU A 396 1.64 8.80 1.51
CA LEU A 396 1.56 10.14 2.09
C LEU A 396 0.75 10.15 3.39
N THR A 397 -0.23 9.26 3.51
CA THR A 397 -1.02 9.03 4.73
C THR A 397 -0.14 8.62 5.90
N GLY A 398 0.85 7.73 5.67
CA GLY A 398 1.85 7.38 6.66
C GLY A 398 2.74 8.57 7.07
N LEU A 399 3.21 9.35 6.09
CA LEU A 399 4.06 10.52 6.32
C LEU A 399 3.33 11.67 7.02
N ALA A 400 2.06 11.91 6.67
CA ALA A 400 1.22 12.92 7.28
C ALA A 400 0.89 12.58 8.72
N ARG A 401 0.62 11.30 9.04
CA ARG A 401 0.46 10.86 10.45
C ARG A 401 1.74 11.04 11.26
N GLN A 402 2.92 10.74 10.70
CA GLN A 402 4.21 11.00 11.37
C GLN A 402 4.51 12.49 11.57
N THR A 403 3.91 13.38 10.78
CA THR A 403 4.20 14.82 10.81
C THR A 403 3.18 15.61 11.64
N LEU A 404 1.90 15.25 11.55
CA LEU A 404 0.78 15.98 12.15
C LEU A 404 0.23 15.30 13.42
N GLY A 405 0.48 13.99 13.60
CA GLY A 405 -0.07 13.22 14.71
C GLY A 405 -1.58 13.34 14.81
N ASP A 406 -2.09 13.48 16.04
CA ASP A 406 -3.52 13.66 16.33
C ASP A 406 -4.06 15.07 16.00
N ALA A 407 -3.23 16.00 15.53
CA ALA A 407 -3.66 17.36 15.18
C ALA A 407 -4.48 17.43 13.88
N ALA A 408 -4.53 16.34 13.10
CA ALA A 408 -5.26 16.25 11.84
C ALA A 408 -5.82 14.84 11.60
N THR A 409 -6.96 14.76 10.91
CA THR A 409 -7.47 13.48 10.37
C THR A 409 -6.79 13.18 9.04
N VAL A 410 -6.28 11.96 8.86
CA VAL A 410 -5.54 11.56 7.64
C VAL A 410 -6.11 10.28 7.06
N ILE A 411 -6.57 10.35 5.80
CA ILE A 411 -7.36 9.33 5.10
C ILE A 411 -6.70 9.02 3.74
N ALA A 412 -6.66 7.75 3.34
CA ALA A 412 -6.27 7.35 1.97
C ALA A 412 -7.49 6.87 1.19
N LEU A 413 -7.57 7.19 -0.11
CA LEU A 413 -8.57 6.58 -1.00
C LEU A 413 -8.22 5.12 -1.37
N ASN A 414 -6.93 4.75 -1.29
CA ASN A 414 -6.44 3.43 -1.68
C ASN A 414 -5.54 2.81 -0.58
N PRO A 415 -6.11 2.49 0.60
CA PRO A 415 -5.37 1.88 1.71
C PRO A 415 -4.78 0.51 1.32
N THR A 416 -3.50 0.33 1.66
CA THR A 416 -2.77 -0.92 1.40
C THR A 416 -3.50 -2.14 1.97
N GLY A 417 -3.69 -3.17 1.14
CA GLY A 417 -4.30 -4.44 1.54
C GLY A 417 -5.84 -4.48 1.46
N GLN A 418 -6.47 -3.47 0.86
CA GLN A 418 -7.90 -3.49 0.54
C GLN A 418 -8.12 -3.33 -0.97
N PRO A 419 -9.18 -3.90 -1.56
CA PRO A 419 -9.63 -3.55 -2.91
C PRO A 419 -9.89 -2.05 -3.04
N ALA A 420 -9.60 -1.45 -4.20
CA ALA A 420 -9.56 0.00 -4.32
C ALA A 420 -10.95 0.66 -4.27
N ASP A 421 -12.01 -0.05 -4.65
CA ASP A 421 -13.40 0.38 -4.50
C ASP A 421 -13.84 0.38 -3.02
N VAL A 422 -13.50 -0.68 -2.27
CA VAL A 422 -13.75 -0.80 -0.82
C VAL A 422 -13.02 0.31 -0.05
N GLY A 423 -11.75 0.55 -0.41
CA GLY A 423 -10.94 1.63 0.17
C GLY A 423 -11.55 3.02 -0.06
N LEU A 424 -11.97 3.30 -1.29
CA LEU A 424 -12.63 4.54 -1.70
C LEU A 424 -13.97 4.76 -0.97
N LEU A 425 -14.81 3.72 -0.87
CA LEU A 425 -16.05 3.76 -0.11
C LEU A 425 -15.81 4.01 1.38
N GLY A 426 -14.79 3.37 1.98
CA GLY A 426 -14.36 3.61 3.35
C GLY A 426 -13.82 5.03 3.58
N ALA A 427 -13.17 5.63 2.59
CA ALA A 427 -12.73 7.02 2.66
C ALA A 427 -13.92 8.00 2.60
N LEU A 428 -14.87 7.81 1.67
CA LEU A 428 -16.09 8.62 1.59
C LEU A 428 -16.92 8.53 2.88
N ALA A 429 -17.00 7.35 3.49
CA ALA A 429 -17.62 7.14 4.80
C ALA A 429 -16.97 7.97 5.92
N GLN A 430 -15.63 7.99 5.98
CA GLN A 430 -14.88 8.80 6.94
C GLN A 430 -15.09 10.30 6.73
N LEU A 431 -15.11 10.76 5.47
CA LEU A 431 -15.36 12.18 5.13
C LEU A 431 -16.78 12.61 5.56
N ALA A 432 -17.79 11.77 5.32
CA ALA A 432 -19.16 12.02 5.79
C ALA A 432 -19.27 12.06 7.32
N VAL A 433 -18.60 11.15 8.04
CA VAL A 433 -18.54 11.15 9.52
C VAL A 433 -17.79 12.37 10.07
N ALA A 434 -16.83 12.92 9.34
CA ALA A 434 -16.19 14.21 9.65
C ALA A 434 -17.10 15.44 9.38
N GLY A 435 -18.28 15.22 8.78
CA GLY A 435 -19.30 16.24 8.52
C GLY A 435 -19.21 16.88 7.13
N LEU A 436 -18.46 16.30 6.18
CA LEU A 436 -18.44 16.77 4.80
C LEU A 436 -19.68 16.29 4.03
N PRO A 437 -20.30 17.14 3.18
CA PRO A 437 -21.47 16.77 2.40
C PRO A 437 -21.06 15.92 1.19
N VAL A 438 -21.15 14.60 1.34
CA VAL A 438 -20.95 13.64 0.24
C VAL A 438 -22.26 13.44 -0.53
N ALA A 439 -22.24 13.63 -1.85
CA ALA A 439 -23.41 13.57 -2.72
C ALA A 439 -23.78 12.14 -3.16
N TRP A 440 -24.05 11.24 -2.21
CA TRP A 440 -24.20 9.78 -2.36
C TRP A 440 -25.00 9.25 -3.56
N ASN A 441 -25.94 10.04 -4.11
CA ASN A 441 -26.70 9.70 -5.31
C ASN A 441 -25.83 9.27 -6.50
N PHE A 442 -24.58 9.75 -6.63
CA PHE A 442 -23.69 9.35 -7.72
C PHE A 442 -23.42 7.83 -7.76
N LEU A 443 -23.43 7.14 -6.61
CA LEU A 443 -23.30 5.67 -6.53
C LEU A 443 -24.48 4.92 -7.17
N TRP A 444 -25.61 5.60 -7.42
CA TRP A 444 -26.89 4.99 -7.79
C TRP A 444 -27.45 5.45 -9.14
N GLN A 445 -26.83 6.43 -9.81
CA GLN A 445 -27.38 7.03 -11.04
C GLN A 445 -27.48 6.04 -12.21
N GLU A 446 -26.60 5.02 -12.26
CA GLU A 446 -26.58 3.99 -13.32
C GLU A 446 -26.93 2.58 -12.82
N HIS A 447 -27.00 2.40 -11.51
CA HIS A 447 -27.23 1.12 -10.86
C HIS A 447 -28.71 0.92 -10.54
N ARG A 448 -29.27 -0.23 -10.96
CA ARG A 448 -30.54 -0.70 -10.39
C ARG A 448 -30.23 -1.62 -9.22
N THR A 449 -31.06 -1.54 -8.18
CA THR A 449 -31.14 -2.64 -7.20
C THR A 449 -31.50 -3.90 -7.97
N PRO A 450 -30.79 -5.03 -7.80
CA PRO A 450 -31.16 -6.28 -8.44
C PRO A 450 -32.62 -6.60 -8.13
N ALA A 451 -33.41 -6.90 -9.16
CA ALA A 451 -34.70 -7.55 -8.91
C ALA A 451 -34.40 -8.90 -8.23
N PRO A 452 -35.22 -9.35 -7.26
CA PRO A 452 -35.09 -10.71 -6.75
C PRO A 452 -35.12 -11.67 -7.93
N GLU A 453 -34.17 -12.62 -7.99
CA GLU A 453 -34.17 -13.59 -9.08
C GLU A 453 -35.54 -14.27 -9.13
N PRO A 454 -36.22 -14.24 -10.30
CA PRO A 454 -37.53 -14.86 -10.41
C PRO A 454 -37.37 -16.33 -10.09
N LYS A 455 -38.18 -16.86 -9.16
CA LYS A 455 -38.17 -18.29 -8.82
C LYS A 455 -38.43 -19.09 -10.10
N LEU A 456 -37.35 -19.61 -10.67
CA LEU A 456 -37.39 -20.41 -11.88
C LEU A 456 -38.24 -21.64 -11.60
N SER A 457 -39.21 -21.91 -12.47
CA SER A 457 -39.97 -23.16 -12.39
C SER A 457 -39.03 -24.34 -12.64
N ALA A 458 -39.40 -25.54 -12.18
CA ALA A 458 -38.63 -26.75 -12.47
C ALA A 458 -38.51 -27.07 -13.98
N ALA A 459 -39.27 -26.37 -14.83
CA ALA A 459 -39.22 -26.47 -16.30
C ALA A 459 -38.45 -25.32 -16.96
N ALA A 460 -37.87 -24.38 -16.20
CA ALA A 460 -37.07 -23.30 -16.74
C ALA A 460 -35.71 -23.81 -17.21
N LEU A 461 -35.33 -23.44 -18.43
CA LEU A 461 -34.03 -23.77 -19.02
C LEU A 461 -33.20 -22.48 -19.13
N PRO A 462 -32.01 -22.40 -18.51
CA PRO A 462 -31.13 -21.25 -18.65
C PRO A 462 -30.70 -21.12 -20.11
N VAL A 463 -30.81 -19.91 -20.68
CA VAL A 463 -30.47 -19.65 -22.09
C VAL A 463 -29.02 -19.17 -22.19
N GLY A 464 -28.18 -19.94 -22.87
CA GLY A 464 -26.82 -19.59 -23.26
C GLY A 464 -26.63 -19.71 -24.77
N GLY A 465 -25.41 -19.46 -25.26
CA GLY A 465 -25.10 -19.50 -26.69
C GLY A 465 -25.34 -20.85 -27.39
N TYR A 466 -25.53 -21.94 -26.62
CA TYR A 466 -25.75 -23.29 -27.13
C TYR A 466 -27.24 -23.66 -27.32
N ASN A 467 -28.19 -22.94 -26.70
CA ASN A 467 -29.64 -23.21 -26.83
C ASN A 467 -30.48 -21.99 -27.27
N LEU A 468 -29.89 -20.79 -27.35
CA LEU A 468 -30.53 -19.63 -27.98
C LEU A 468 -30.95 -19.98 -29.42
N GLY A 469 -32.25 -19.89 -29.72
CA GLY A 469 -32.82 -20.23 -31.03
C GLY A 469 -32.94 -21.73 -31.33
N ARG A 470 -32.61 -22.63 -30.39
CA ARG A 470 -32.73 -24.10 -30.56
C ARG A 470 -33.78 -24.66 -29.58
N PRO A 471 -35.02 -24.93 -30.01
CA PRO A 471 -36.06 -25.44 -29.10
C PRO A 471 -35.67 -26.83 -28.55
N TYR A 472 -35.83 -27.00 -27.24
CA TYR A 472 -35.63 -28.27 -26.56
C TYR A 472 -36.94 -28.77 -25.91
N PRO A 473 -37.31 -30.05 -26.03
CA PRO A 473 -36.66 -31.07 -26.87
C PRO A 473 -36.77 -30.72 -28.38
N PRO A 474 -35.84 -31.22 -29.22
CA PRO A 474 -35.94 -31.04 -30.67
C PRO A 474 -37.29 -31.53 -31.18
N ARG A 475 -37.95 -30.75 -32.04
CA ARG A 475 -39.29 -31.06 -32.56
C ARG A 475 -39.34 -32.38 -33.33
N ASP A 476 -38.20 -32.85 -33.81
CA ASP A 476 -38.03 -34.04 -34.64
C ASP A 476 -37.81 -35.32 -33.80
N GLY A 477 -38.02 -35.26 -32.48
CA GLY A 477 -38.00 -36.43 -31.59
C GLY A 477 -36.60 -36.98 -31.23
N VAL A 478 -35.53 -36.40 -31.77
CA VAL A 478 -34.15 -36.78 -31.44
C VAL A 478 -33.86 -36.42 -29.98
N LYS A 479 -33.75 -37.44 -29.12
CA LYS A 479 -33.32 -37.26 -27.73
C LYS A 479 -31.85 -36.83 -27.70
N THR A 480 -31.65 -35.56 -27.31
CA THR A 480 -30.36 -34.85 -27.25
C THR A 480 -29.70 -34.62 -28.61
N ALA A 481 -29.16 -33.42 -28.81
CA ALA A 481 -28.08 -33.28 -29.80
C ALA A 481 -26.95 -34.24 -29.37
N PRO A 482 -26.25 -34.90 -30.31
CA PRO A 482 -25.17 -35.79 -29.92
C PRO A 482 -24.23 -35.02 -29.02
N VAL A 483 -23.92 -35.60 -27.85
CA VAL A 483 -22.74 -35.18 -27.09
C VAL A 483 -21.62 -35.24 -28.11
N VAL A 484 -21.02 -34.09 -28.43
CA VAL A 484 -19.80 -34.07 -29.22
C VAL A 484 -18.81 -34.84 -28.36
N ALA A 485 -18.58 -36.11 -28.73
CA ALA A 485 -17.60 -36.96 -28.07
C ALA A 485 -16.34 -36.10 -27.99
N PRO A 486 -15.74 -35.93 -26.79
CA PRO A 486 -14.70 -34.93 -26.59
C PRO A 486 -13.69 -35.12 -27.69
N VAL A 487 -13.57 -34.10 -28.56
CA VAL A 487 -12.61 -34.14 -29.65
C VAL A 487 -11.29 -34.34 -28.94
N ALA A 488 -10.70 -35.53 -29.10
CA ALA A 488 -9.49 -35.88 -28.40
C ALA A 488 -8.52 -34.73 -28.67
N ALA A 489 -8.09 -34.04 -27.61
CA ALA A 489 -7.20 -32.90 -27.72
C ALA A 489 -6.08 -33.34 -28.66
N PRO A 490 -5.89 -32.65 -29.81
CA PRO A 490 -5.21 -33.23 -30.96
C PRO A 490 -3.89 -33.77 -30.47
N THR A 491 -3.77 -35.10 -30.47
CA THR A 491 -2.57 -35.75 -29.99
C THR A 491 -1.46 -35.17 -30.84
N LEU A 492 -0.55 -34.43 -30.20
CA LEU A 492 0.68 -34.00 -30.84
C LEU A 492 1.45 -35.28 -31.12
N LEU A 493 1.12 -35.91 -32.25
CA LEU A 493 1.91 -36.95 -32.87
C LEU A 493 3.25 -36.28 -33.14
N MET A 494 4.20 -36.51 -32.23
CA MET A 494 5.59 -36.29 -32.50
C MET A 494 5.92 -37.15 -33.71
N SER A 495 5.99 -36.48 -34.86
CA SER A 495 6.28 -37.15 -36.11
C SER A 495 7.77 -37.42 -36.13
N ASP A 496 8.15 -38.67 -35.84
CA ASP A 496 9.50 -39.19 -36.10
C ASP A 496 9.79 -39.35 -37.62
N ALA A 497 9.08 -38.59 -38.46
CA ALA A 497 9.41 -38.46 -39.88
C ALA A 497 10.64 -37.56 -40.03
N PRO A 498 11.71 -38.03 -40.71
CA PRO A 498 12.85 -37.17 -41.03
C PRO A 498 12.40 -35.96 -41.85
N LEU A 499 12.72 -34.76 -41.38
CA LEU A 499 12.39 -33.52 -42.09
C LEU A 499 13.01 -33.52 -43.50
N PRO A 500 12.27 -33.12 -44.55
CA PRO A 500 12.83 -33.01 -45.89
C PRO A 500 13.88 -31.89 -45.93
N ALA A 501 14.97 -32.12 -46.66
CA ALA A 501 16.06 -31.16 -46.79
C ALA A 501 15.56 -29.84 -47.43
N PRO A 502 15.88 -28.66 -46.85
CA PRO A 502 15.42 -27.40 -47.39
C PRO A 502 16.15 -27.04 -48.70
N ALA A 503 15.38 -26.59 -49.69
CA ALA A 503 15.93 -26.00 -50.91
C ALA A 503 16.62 -24.65 -50.62
N PRO A 504 17.67 -24.27 -51.36
CA PRO A 504 18.52 -23.13 -51.02
C PRO A 504 17.82 -21.79 -51.27
N SER A 505 17.62 -21.00 -50.21
CA SER A 505 17.22 -19.60 -50.27
C SER A 505 18.40 -18.65 -50.02
N THR A 506 18.49 -17.61 -50.85
CA THR A 506 19.59 -16.63 -50.90
C THR A 506 19.61 -15.75 -49.62
N PRO A 507 20.79 -15.37 -49.08
CA PRO A 507 20.86 -14.93 -47.68
C PRO A 507 20.43 -13.48 -47.44
N ALA A 508 19.36 -13.30 -46.66
CA ALA A 508 19.14 -12.07 -45.90
C ALA A 508 20.04 -12.08 -44.66
N ARG A 509 20.69 -10.94 -44.34
CA ARG A 509 21.63 -10.83 -43.21
C ARG A 509 20.91 -10.98 -41.87
N SER A 510 21.05 -12.14 -41.23
CA SER A 510 20.53 -12.41 -39.89
C SER A 510 21.45 -11.89 -38.78
N ALA A 511 20.85 -11.58 -37.63
CA ALA A 511 21.54 -11.31 -36.37
C ALA A 511 22.33 -12.55 -35.88
N PRO A 512 23.31 -12.41 -34.97
CA PRO A 512 24.08 -13.55 -34.47
C PRO A 512 23.16 -14.58 -33.81
N THR A 513 23.32 -15.85 -34.18
CA THR A 513 22.54 -16.95 -33.61
C THR A 513 22.90 -17.20 -32.13
N HIS A 514 22.01 -17.87 -31.39
CA HIS A 514 22.27 -18.30 -30.00
C HIS A 514 23.63 -19.00 -29.85
N ASP A 515 24.03 -19.74 -30.88
CA ASP A 515 25.30 -20.45 -31.03
C ASP A 515 26.54 -19.52 -31.00
N ALA A 516 26.43 -18.33 -31.60
CA ALA A 516 27.45 -17.28 -31.53
C ALA A 516 27.48 -16.61 -30.14
N MET A 517 26.31 -16.43 -29.52
CA MET A 517 26.21 -15.93 -28.14
C MET A 517 26.80 -16.91 -27.12
N ALA A 518 26.56 -18.21 -27.29
CA ALA A 518 27.14 -19.27 -26.46
C ALA A 518 28.67 -19.28 -26.56
N ARG A 519 29.23 -19.27 -27.78
CA ARG A 519 30.69 -19.19 -27.99
C ARG A 519 31.31 -17.90 -27.46
N ALA A 520 30.61 -16.77 -27.54
CA ALA A 520 31.05 -15.51 -26.95
C ALA A 520 31.05 -15.58 -25.41
N HIS A 521 30.02 -16.17 -24.81
CA HIS A 521 29.92 -16.36 -23.37
C HIS A 521 30.99 -17.35 -22.84
N GLU A 522 31.21 -18.46 -23.53
CA GLU A 522 32.26 -19.43 -23.20
C GLU A 522 33.67 -18.81 -23.30
N THR A 523 33.91 -17.99 -24.33
CA THR A 523 35.15 -17.21 -24.47
C THR A 523 35.31 -16.22 -23.32
N PHE A 524 34.25 -15.51 -22.93
CA PHE A 524 34.24 -14.58 -21.80
C PHE A 524 34.55 -15.28 -20.47
N LEU A 525 33.90 -16.41 -20.19
CA LEU A 525 34.15 -17.20 -18.97
C LEU A 525 35.59 -17.73 -18.92
N ARG A 526 36.15 -18.17 -20.05
CA ARG A 526 37.56 -18.57 -20.14
C ARG A 526 38.50 -17.40 -19.83
N THR A 527 38.31 -16.24 -20.47
CA THR A 527 39.15 -15.06 -20.23
C THR A 527 39.04 -14.55 -18.79
N MET A 528 37.85 -14.59 -18.18
CA MET A 528 37.66 -14.27 -16.76
C MET A 528 38.40 -15.26 -15.84
N SER A 529 38.36 -16.56 -16.14
CA SER A 529 39.08 -17.59 -15.40
C SER A 529 40.61 -17.43 -15.50
N GLU A 530 41.12 -17.16 -16.70
CA GLU A 530 42.54 -16.89 -16.95
C GLU A 530 43.02 -15.62 -16.24
N ALA A 531 42.24 -14.53 -16.30
CA ALA A 531 42.55 -13.29 -15.59
C ALA A 531 42.53 -13.46 -14.06
N HIS A 532 41.56 -14.20 -13.52
CA HIS A 532 41.49 -14.51 -12.09
C HIS A 532 42.67 -15.40 -11.65
N ARG A 533 43.06 -16.39 -12.45
CA ARG A 533 44.22 -17.24 -12.19
C ARG A 533 45.54 -16.46 -12.24
N ALA A 534 45.66 -15.52 -13.16
CA ALA A 534 46.80 -14.59 -13.22
C ALA A 534 46.84 -13.64 -12.01
N PHE A 535 45.69 -13.13 -11.56
CA PHE A 535 45.58 -12.33 -10.33
C PHE A 535 46.02 -13.14 -9.10
N LEU A 536 45.49 -14.35 -8.89
CA LEU A 536 45.89 -15.23 -7.78
C LEU A 536 47.39 -15.58 -7.83
N ALA A 537 47.95 -15.80 -9.02
CA ALA A 537 49.40 -16.05 -9.20
C ALA A 537 50.28 -14.80 -8.97
N THR A 538 49.71 -13.60 -8.97
CA THR A 538 50.38 -12.35 -8.58
C THR A 538 50.31 -12.15 -7.07
N VAL A 539 49.14 -12.38 -6.47
CA VAL A 539 48.92 -12.34 -5.01
C VAL A 539 49.79 -13.37 -4.28
N ALA A 540 49.87 -14.59 -4.79
CA ALA A 540 50.71 -15.66 -4.23
C ALA A 540 52.23 -15.38 -4.31
N ARG A 541 52.66 -14.38 -5.09
CA ARG A 541 54.06 -13.94 -5.19
C ARG A 541 54.38 -12.70 -4.35
N GLY A 542 53.44 -12.24 -3.51
CA GLY A 542 53.69 -11.21 -2.50
C GLY A 542 53.92 -9.79 -3.04
N ALA A 543 53.54 -9.51 -4.30
CA ALA A 543 53.64 -8.18 -4.89
C ALA A 543 52.41 -7.33 -4.52
N THR A 544 52.64 -6.06 -4.16
CA THR A 544 51.57 -5.10 -3.85
C THR A 544 50.85 -4.62 -5.13
N PRO A 545 49.52 -4.37 -5.11
CA PRO A 545 48.78 -4.04 -6.33
C PRO A 545 48.97 -2.57 -6.76
N GLY A 546 50.08 -2.29 -7.44
CA GLY A 546 50.28 -1.11 -8.27
C GLY A 546 50.75 -1.54 -9.66
N THR A 547 50.14 -1.00 -10.72
CA THR A 547 50.40 -1.35 -12.14
C THR A 547 49.97 -2.77 -12.56
N ILE A 548 48.73 -2.89 -13.05
CA ILE A 548 48.37 -3.89 -14.07
C ILE A 548 48.38 -3.18 -15.42
N ALA A 549 49.13 -3.69 -16.39
CA ALA A 549 49.16 -3.14 -17.74
C ALA A 549 47.86 -3.45 -18.50
N SER A 550 47.33 -2.47 -19.23
CA SER A 550 46.09 -2.60 -20.01
C SER A 550 46.25 -3.57 -21.20
N PRO A 551 45.22 -4.34 -21.56
CA PRO A 551 45.19 -5.08 -22.82
C PRO A 551 45.11 -4.12 -24.03
N PRO A 552 45.56 -4.54 -25.23
CA PRO A 552 45.63 -3.66 -26.41
C PRO A 552 44.25 -3.31 -26.96
N ALA A 553 44.11 -2.07 -27.44
CA ALA A 553 42.86 -1.52 -27.96
C ALA A 553 42.52 -2.00 -29.38
N ALA A 554 41.23 -2.16 -29.67
CA ALA A 554 40.70 -2.24 -31.04
C ALA A 554 40.73 -0.86 -31.72
N PRO A 555 40.87 -0.78 -33.06
CA PRO A 555 41.13 0.48 -33.75
C PRO A 555 39.91 1.41 -33.78
N SER A 556 40.13 2.68 -33.46
CA SER A 556 39.14 3.77 -33.54
C SER A 556 39.38 4.68 -34.76
N ALA A 557 38.29 5.24 -35.27
CA ALA A 557 38.28 6.17 -36.42
C ALA A 557 38.86 7.56 -36.06
N PRO A 558 39.34 8.36 -37.03
CA PRO A 558 40.19 9.52 -36.76
C PRO A 558 39.45 10.73 -36.15
N ALA A 559 40.19 11.49 -35.35
CA ALA A 559 39.71 12.61 -34.56
C ALA A 559 39.47 13.92 -35.35
N ARG A 560 38.70 14.84 -34.74
CA ARG A 560 38.72 16.28 -35.03
C ARG A 560 39.37 17.02 -33.87
N GLU A 561 40.02 18.15 -34.18
CA GLU A 561 40.87 18.93 -33.27
C GLU A 561 40.12 19.59 -32.09
N PRO A 562 40.77 19.78 -30.93
CA PRO A 562 40.21 20.53 -29.81
C PRO A 562 40.41 22.04 -29.97
N ALA A 563 39.35 22.81 -29.71
CA ALA A 563 39.43 24.27 -29.57
C ALA A 563 39.98 24.70 -28.20
N ARG A 564 40.63 25.86 -28.18
CA ARG A 564 41.50 26.38 -27.11
C ARG A 564 40.72 26.94 -25.93
N ALA A 565 41.12 26.60 -24.69
CA ALA A 565 40.56 27.16 -23.46
C ALA A 565 41.10 28.58 -23.15
N MET A 566 40.31 29.38 -22.42
CA MET A 566 40.72 30.65 -21.80
C MET A 566 40.44 30.63 -20.28
N PRO A 567 41.21 31.38 -19.46
CA PRO A 567 41.21 31.23 -18.00
C PRO A 567 40.15 32.08 -17.27
N ALA A 568 39.79 31.67 -16.05
CA ALA A 568 38.86 32.37 -15.16
C ALA A 568 39.56 33.39 -14.23
N PRO A 569 38.89 34.50 -13.84
CA PRO A 569 39.37 35.44 -12.83
C PRO A 569 38.99 35.03 -11.38
N PRO A 570 39.66 35.56 -10.34
CA PRO A 570 39.58 35.06 -8.96
C PRO A 570 38.55 35.76 -8.04
N SER A 571 38.20 35.09 -6.93
CA SER A 571 37.26 35.55 -5.89
C SER A 571 37.92 36.40 -4.77
N PRO A 572 37.22 37.40 -4.19
CA PRO A 572 37.64 38.09 -2.96
C PRO A 572 37.22 37.36 -1.66
N PRO A 573 37.73 37.77 -0.47
CA PRO A 573 37.85 36.89 0.69
C PRO A 573 36.75 36.99 1.77
N ARG A 574 36.76 35.98 2.65
CA ARG A 574 35.91 35.75 3.82
C ARG A 574 36.34 36.58 5.03
N ALA A 575 35.38 37.20 5.74
CA ALA A 575 35.59 37.81 7.06
C ALA A 575 35.16 36.86 8.20
N ALA A 576 35.67 37.08 9.42
CA ALA A 576 35.61 36.10 10.51
C ALA A 576 34.87 36.59 11.78
N ALA A 577 34.29 35.60 12.48
CA ALA A 577 34.07 35.47 13.93
C ALA A 577 33.66 36.69 14.80
N GLY A 578 32.50 36.54 15.45
CA GLY A 578 32.18 37.15 16.76
C GLY A 578 31.72 36.04 17.72
N SER A 579 32.10 36.11 19.00
CA SER A 579 31.99 35.00 19.97
C SER A 579 31.21 35.38 21.24
N ALA A 580 30.70 34.34 21.92
CA ALA A 580 30.28 34.27 23.32
C ALA A 580 29.03 35.05 23.79
N ALA A 581 28.08 34.34 24.40
CA ALA A 581 27.96 34.29 25.87
C ALA A 581 26.91 33.27 26.37
N ARG A 582 27.26 32.49 27.40
CA ARG A 582 26.35 31.78 28.33
C ARG A 582 27.09 31.61 29.66
N PRO A 583 26.52 32.01 30.80
CA PRO A 583 25.95 31.07 31.79
C PRO A 583 24.63 31.66 32.39
N ALA A 584 23.93 31.16 33.42
CA ALA A 584 24.09 30.08 34.41
C ALA A 584 22.67 29.55 34.84
N PRO A 585 22.51 28.56 35.76
CA PRO A 585 21.27 27.77 35.94
C PRO A 585 20.53 28.00 37.30
N VAL A 586 19.74 26.98 37.75
CA VAL A 586 19.12 26.73 39.09
C VAL A 586 17.64 27.19 39.25
N PRO A 587 16.72 26.52 40.00
CA PRO A 587 16.75 25.20 40.70
C PRO A 587 15.63 24.19 40.34
N ALA A 588 15.78 22.95 40.85
CA ALA A 588 14.68 22.11 41.38
C ALA A 588 14.96 21.90 42.89
N PRO A 589 13.94 21.76 43.78
CA PRO A 589 13.37 20.45 44.19
C PRO A 589 11.82 20.54 44.37
N VAL A 590 11.00 19.61 44.90
CA VAL A 590 11.08 18.65 46.03
C VAL A 590 10.09 17.47 45.80
N PRO A 591 10.39 16.22 46.22
CA PRO A 591 9.48 15.09 46.06
C PRO A 591 8.42 14.96 47.17
N ALA A 592 7.22 14.47 46.83
CA ALA A 592 6.19 14.09 47.80
C ALA A 592 6.19 12.57 48.01
N LEU A 593 6.56 12.14 49.21
CA LEU A 593 6.56 10.73 49.64
C LEU A 593 5.17 10.38 50.22
N VAL A 594 4.48 9.37 49.67
CA VAL A 594 3.34 8.74 50.33
C VAL A 594 3.59 7.25 50.44
N ALA A 595 3.73 6.76 51.68
CA ALA A 595 3.99 5.36 51.95
C ALA A 595 2.72 4.53 51.78
N ALA A 596 2.74 3.55 50.86
CA ALA A 596 1.74 2.49 50.78
C ALA A 596 2.21 1.26 51.58
N ARG A 597 1.28 0.66 52.32
CA ARG A 597 1.51 -0.32 53.38
C ARG A 597 1.54 -1.74 52.80
N ALA A 598 2.59 -2.51 53.12
CA ALA A 598 2.69 -3.90 52.68
C ALA A 598 1.59 -4.79 53.32
N VAL A 599 1.00 -5.67 52.52
CA VAL A 599 0.05 -6.71 52.94
C VAL A 599 0.50 -8.05 52.34
N ALA A 600 0.35 -9.13 53.11
CA ALA A 600 0.93 -10.44 52.81
C ALA A 600 0.32 -11.13 51.57
N ALA A 601 1.12 -11.98 50.92
CA ALA A 601 0.75 -12.67 49.69
C ALA A 601 -0.21 -13.87 49.92
N PRO A 602 -1.22 -14.08 49.05
CA PRO A 602 -2.00 -15.31 48.99
C PRO A 602 -1.23 -16.43 48.23
N PRO A 603 -1.63 -17.72 48.39
CA PRO A 603 -0.95 -18.86 47.78
C PRO A 603 -1.13 -18.93 46.24
N PRO A 604 -0.24 -19.63 45.52
CA PRO A 604 -0.21 -19.61 44.06
C PRO A 604 -1.38 -20.40 43.42
N ALA A 605 -2.01 -19.77 42.43
CA ALA A 605 -2.82 -20.42 41.41
C ALA A 605 -1.91 -21.23 40.44
N PRO A 606 -2.43 -22.19 39.65
CA PRO A 606 -1.58 -23.05 38.82
C PRO A 606 -0.79 -22.23 37.79
N ALA A 607 0.53 -22.19 37.96
CA ALA A 607 1.43 -21.47 37.07
C ALA A 607 1.63 -22.25 35.77
N PHE A 608 1.42 -21.59 34.62
CA PHE A 608 1.99 -22.05 33.36
C PHE A 608 3.51 -21.88 33.43
N ASP A 609 4.24 -22.99 33.35
CA ASP A 609 5.70 -22.97 33.34
C ASP A 609 6.22 -22.25 32.09
N SER A 610 7.15 -21.32 32.29
CA SER A 610 7.84 -20.58 31.22
C SER A 610 8.50 -21.53 30.21
N ALA A 611 9.09 -22.64 30.69
CA ALA A 611 9.66 -23.65 29.82
C ALA A 611 8.60 -24.30 28.89
N ARG A 612 7.37 -24.48 29.39
CA ARG A 612 6.28 -25.11 28.62
C ARG A 612 5.66 -24.17 27.60
N VAL A 613 5.52 -22.87 27.92
CA VAL A 613 5.05 -21.87 26.94
C VAL A 613 6.07 -21.69 25.82
N MET A 614 7.36 -21.56 26.14
CA MET A 614 8.45 -21.52 25.16
C MET A 614 8.46 -22.75 24.25
N GLN A 615 8.27 -23.95 24.82
CA GLN A 615 8.18 -25.19 24.04
C GLN A 615 7.03 -25.14 23.01
N ILE A 616 5.82 -24.74 23.43
CA ILE A 616 4.64 -24.68 22.57
C ILE A 616 4.81 -23.65 21.44
N VAL A 617 5.41 -22.49 21.73
CA VAL A 617 5.72 -21.46 20.72
C VAL A 617 6.65 -22.04 19.66
N LEU A 618 7.76 -22.67 20.06
CA LEU A 618 8.77 -23.19 19.15
C LEU A 618 8.27 -24.42 18.34
N GLU A 619 7.46 -25.31 18.94
CA GLU A 619 6.80 -26.41 18.23
C GLU A 619 5.80 -25.89 17.19
N THR A 620 5.00 -24.89 17.54
CA THR A 620 4.01 -24.30 16.62
C THR A 620 4.68 -23.51 15.49
N VAL A 621 5.84 -22.90 15.73
CA VAL A 621 6.65 -22.27 14.68
C VAL A 621 7.22 -23.32 13.74
N ALA A 622 7.77 -24.43 14.24
CA ALA A 622 8.25 -25.55 13.41
C ALA A 622 7.13 -26.10 12.51
N GLU A 623 5.96 -26.40 13.07
CA GLU A 623 4.77 -26.87 12.32
C GLU A 623 4.32 -25.90 11.21
N LYS A 624 4.41 -24.58 11.45
CA LYS A 624 3.91 -23.55 10.52
C LYS A 624 4.93 -23.06 9.49
N THR A 625 6.22 -23.34 9.69
CA THR A 625 7.31 -22.86 8.83
C THR A 625 8.06 -23.97 8.13
N GLY A 626 8.01 -25.20 8.65
CA GLY A 626 8.79 -26.33 8.16
C GLY A 626 10.25 -26.36 8.65
N TYR A 627 10.67 -25.44 9.53
CA TYR A 627 11.98 -25.51 10.16
C TYR A 627 12.07 -26.69 11.14
N PRO A 628 13.16 -27.48 11.13
CA PRO A 628 13.40 -28.49 12.15
C PRO A 628 13.41 -27.87 13.55
N ARG A 629 12.80 -28.53 14.53
CA ARG A 629 12.61 -28.00 15.89
C ARG A 629 13.93 -27.68 16.59
N GLU A 630 14.97 -28.44 16.27
CA GLU A 630 16.36 -28.33 16.70
C GLU A 630 17.12 -27.13 16.10
N MET A 631 16.60 -26.51 15.04
CA MET A 631 17.17 -25.30 14.44
C MET A 631 16.53 -24.00 14.96
N LEU A 632 15.55 -24.07 15.87
CA LEU A 632 14.82 -22.90 16.38
C LEU A 632 15.30 -22.49 17.77
N GLU A 633 16.05 -21.39 17.84
CA GLU A 633 16.52 -20.79 19.10
C GLU A 633 15.65 -19.60 19.56
N PRO A 634 15.43 -19.40 20.88
CA PRO A 634 14.60 -18.31 21.39
C PRO A 634 15.05 -16.89 20.99
N ALA A 635 16.34 -16.70 20.71
CA ALA A 635 16.91 -15.41 20.33
C ALA A 635 16.69 -15.04 18.85
N MET A 636 16.25 -15.99 18.01
CA MET A 636 16.08 -15.76 16.56
C MET A 636 15.00 -14.71 16.29
N GLN A 637 15.30 -13.84 15.34
CA GLN A 637 14.40 -12.80 14.86
C GLN A 637 13.44 -13.36 13.81
N LEU A 638 12.16 -13.05 14.01
CA LEU A 638 11.05 -13.59 13.21
C LEU A 638 11.15 -13.18 11.74
N GLU A 639 11.63 -11.97 11.45
CA GLU A 639 11.75 -11.45 10.08
C GLU A 639 13.06 -11.82 9.39
N SER A 640 14.22 -11.53 10.02
CA SER A 640 15.52 -11.68 9.38
C SER A 640 16.02 -13.12 9.34
N ASP A 641 15.71 -13.91 10.38
CA ASP A 641 16.35 -15.22 10.58
C ASP A 641 15.41 -16.36 10.15
N LEU A 642 14.09 -16.14 10.25
CA LEU A 642 13.05 -17.15 10.00
C LEU A 642 12.06 -16.79 8.87
N GLY A 643 12.16 -15.59 8.28
CA GLY A 643 11.31 -15.18 7.14
C GLY A 643 9.80 -15.16 7.44
N ILE A 644 9.41 -15.00 8.71
CA ILE A 644 8.02 -15.01 9.17
C ILE A 644 7.46 -13.59 9.04
N ASP A 645 6.73 -13.35 7.96
CA ASP A 645 5.99 -12.13 7.71
C ASP A 645 4.89 -11.86 8.76
N SER A 646 4.23 -10.70 8.65
CA SER A 646 3.17 -10.27 9.57
C SER A 646 1.89 -11.12 9.48
N ILE A 647 1.66 -11.84 8.39
CA ILE A 647 0.49 -12.71 8.21
C ILE A 647 0.75 -14.04 8.92
N LYS A 648 1.90 -14.68 8.65
CA LYS A 648 2.32 -15.92 9.32
C LYS A 648 2.46 -15.77 10.83
N ARG A 649 2.86 -14.59 11.33
CA ARG A 649 2.87 -14.28 12.77
C ARG A 649 1.48 -14.36 13.41
N VAL A 650 0.44 -13.90 12.73
CA VAL A 650 -0.95 -14.01 13.21
C VAL A 650 -1.42 -15.47 13.19
N GLU A 651 -1.08 -16.23 12.16
CA GLU A 651 -1.41 -17.67 12.08
C GLU A 651 -0.71 -18.51 13.16
N ILE A 652 0.58 -18.26 13.41
CA ILE A 652 1.36 -18.90 14.48
C ILE A 652 0.73 -18.59 15.83
N LEU A 653 0.40 -17.32 16.09
CA LEU A 653 -0.20 -16.92 17.36
C LEU A 653 -1.61 -17.50 17.55
N ALA A 654 -2.44 -17.54 16.52
CA ALA A 654 -3.75 -18.19 16.57
C ALA A 654 -3.63 -19.70 16.84
N ALA A 655 -2.62 -20.36 16.27
CA ALA A 655 -2.32 -21.76 16.57
C ALA A 655 -1.80 -21.97 18.00
N VAL A 656 -0.96 -21.06 18.53
CA VAL A 656 -0.51 -21.08 19.94
C VAL A 656 -1.68 -20.83 20.90
N GLN A 657 -2.56 -19.86 20.63
CA GLN A 657 -3.78 -19.62 21.41
C GLN A 657 -4.70 -20.84 21.44
N LYS A 658 -4.84 -21.56 20.31
CA LYS A 658 -5.59 -22.83 20.25
C LYS A 658 -4.95 -23.94 21.10
N LYS A 659 -3.63 -23.92 21.30
CA LYS A 659 -2.87 -24.83 22.18
C LYS A 659 -2.77 -24.35 23.64
N LEU A 660 -3.11 -23.09 23.94
CA LEU A 660 -3.08 -22.47 25.27
C LEU A 660 -4.41 -21.75 25.59
N PRO A 661 -5.48 -22.50 25.92
CA PRO A 661 -6.78 -21.92 26.27
C PRO A 661 -6.70 -21.11 27.57
N GLY A 662 -7.02 -19.82 27.49
CA GLY A 662 -6.96 -18.88 28.62
C GLY A 662 -6.29 -17.54 28.29
N LEU A 663 -5.63 -17.44 27.14
CA LEU A 663 -5.05 -16.18 26.65
C LEU A 663 -6.13 -15.17 26.20
N PRO A 664 -6.03 -13.88 26.58
CA PRO A 664 -6.86 -12.83 26.00
C PRO A 664 -6.53 -12.61 24.51
N ALA A 665 -7.47 -12.05 23.75
CA ALA A 665 -7.25 -11.69 22.36
C ALA A 665 -6.12 -10.64 22.24
N VAL A 666 -5.15 -10.91 21.36
CA VAL A 666 -3.92 -10.12 21.24
C VAL A 666 -4.08 -9.00 20.21
N ASP A 667 -3.73 -7.78 20.61
CA ASP A 667 -3.79 -6.58 19.78
C ASP A 667 -2.68 -6.58 18.71
N ALA A 668 -3.07 -6.40 17.45
CA ALA A 668 -2.16 -6.27 16.30
C ALA A 668 -1.14 -5.14 16.44
N LYS A 669 -1.42 -4.12 17.27
CA LYS A 669 -0.47 -3.04 17.59
C LYS A 669 0.71 -3.51 18.44
N VAL A 670 0.52 -4.52 19.28
CA VAL A 670 1.60 -5.14 20.07
C VAL A 670 2.44 -6.07 19.19
N MET A 671 1.82 -6.75 18.22
CA MET A 671 2.48 -7.67 17.29
C MET A 671 3.63 -7.06 16.49
N GLY A 672 3.56 -5.76 16.16
CA GLY A 672 4.64 -5.05 15.48
C GLY A 672 5.90 -4.82 16.32
N GLY A 673 5.81 -4.96 17.65
CA GLY A 673 6.93 -4.78 18.58
C GLY A 673 7.64 -6.09 18.99
N LEU A 674 7.03 -7.25 18.76
CA LEU A 674 7.59 -8.55 19.16
C LEU A 674 8.46 -9.11 18.04
N GLN A 675 9.77 -8.92 18.14
CA GLN A 675 10.73 -9.22 17.05
C GLN A 675 11.37 -10.62 17.15
N THR A 676 11.34 -11.27 18.33
CA THR A 676 11.98 -12.59 18.57
C THR A 676 11.00 -13.61 19.15
N LEU A 677 11.37 -14.89 19.06
CA LEU A 677 10.62 -16.01 19.66
C LEU A 677 10.52 -15.91 21.19
N ALA A 678 11.57 -15.39 21.83
CA ALA A 678 11.56 -15.04 23.25
C ALA A 678 10.53 -13.95 23.56
N ALA A 679 10.50 -12.85 22.79
CA ALA A 679 9.55 -11.76 23.02
C ALA A 679 8.08 -12.22 22.89
N ILE A 680 7.77 -13.14 21.98
CA ILE A 680 6.45 -13.78 21.90
C ILE A 680 6.15 -14.59 23.17
N SER A 681 7.09 -15.42 23.61
CA SER A 681 6.90 -16.30 24.78
C SER A 681 6.73 -15.51 26.08
N ASP A 682 7.54 -14.46 26.28
CA ASP A 682 7.46 -13.56 27.44
C ASP A 682 6.15 -12.78 27.46
N TYR A 683 5.70 -12.29 26.30
CA TYR A 683 4.39 -11.64 26.17
C TYR A 683 3.23 -12.58 26.51
N LEU A 684 3.27 -13.84 26.04
CA LEU A 684 2.25 -14.84 26.36
C LEU A 684 2.24 -15.20 27.85
N LEU A 685 3.41 -15.31 28.49
CA LEU A 685 3.52 -15.52 29.94
C LEU A 685 2.97 -14.34 30.74
N GLN A 686 3.26 -13.10 30.30
CA GLN A 686 2.74 -11.89 30.92
C GLN A 686 1.21 -11.78 30.75
N ALA A 687 0.69 -12.14 29.57
CA ALA A 687 -0.74 -12.19 29.29
C ALA A 687 -1.46 -13.25 30.15
N LEU A 688 -0.88 -14.45 30.33
CA LEU A 688 -1.42 -15.49 31.22
C LEU A 688 -1.37 -15.07 32.70
N GLY A 689 -0.30 -14.40 33.13
CA GLY A 689 -0.16 -13.87 34.49
C GLY A 689 -1.17 -12.75 34.81
N ALA A 690 -1.54 -11.93 33.82
CA ALA A 690 -2.50 -10.83 33.99
C ALA A 690 -3.95 -11.31 34.26
N VAL A 691 -4.31 -12.53 33.86
CA VAL A 691 -5.64 -13.12 34.14
C VAL A 691 -5.79 -13.53 35.62
N ALA A 692 -4.69 -13.64 36.37
CA ALA A 692 -4.67 -14.22 37.72
C ALA A 692 -4.90 -13.22 38.89
N GLN A 693 -5.13 -11.93 38.63
CA GLN A 693 -5.37 -10.92 39.68
C GLN A 693 -6.83 -10.37 39.66
N PRO A 694 -7.67 -10.72 40.65
CA PRO A 694 -9.00 -10.14 40.79
C PRO A 694 -9.00 -8.84 41.62
N ALA A 695 -9.63 -7.79 41.10
CA ALA A 695 -9.93 -6.58 41.87
C ALA A 695 -11.26 -6.74 42.63
N ALA A 696 -11.24 -6.63 43.97
CA ALA A 696 -12.43 -6.60 44.82
C ALA A 696 -12.79 -5.13 45.16
N THR A 697 -14.02 -4.65 44.97
CA THR A 697 -15.19 -4.70 45.90
C THR A 697 -16.29 -3.79 45.31
N ALA A 698 -17.60 -3.85 45.60
CA ALA A 698 -18.54 -4.77 46.29
C ALA A 698 -19.97 -4.41 45.76
N ALA A 699 -21.13 -4.96 46.15
CA ALA A 699 -21.52 -5.87 47.23
C ALA A 699 -22.66 -6.83 46.79
N ALA A 700 -23.00 -7.79 47.67
CA ALA A 700 -23.75 -9.02 47.41
C ALA A 700 -25.19 -8.91 46.85
N ILE A 701 -25.52 -9.83 45.94
CA ILE A 701 -26.68 -10.73 46.08
C ILE A 701 -26.22 -12.15 45.66
N VAL A 702 -26.62 -13.19 46.39
CA VAL A 702 -26.21 -14.58 46.12
C VAL A 702 -27.18 -15.25 45.15
N ALA A 703 -26.67 -15.75 44.01
CA ALA A 703 -27.35 -16.74 43.19
C ALA A 703 -26.31 -17.69 42.56
N SER A 704 -26.49 -19.00 42.73
CA SER A 704 -25.57 -20.04 42.26
C SER A 704 -25.69 -20.29 40.75
N ALA A 705 -24.58 -20.24 40.01
CA ALA A 705 -24.51 -20.77 38.65
C ALA A 705 -24.27 -22.30 38.68
N PRO A 706 -24.81 -23.08 37.73
CA PRO A 706 -24.61 -24.52 37.68
C PRO A 706 -23.23 -24.89 37.16
N ALA A 707 -22.61 -25.92 37.73
CA ALA A 707 -21.47 -26.59 37.11
C ALA A 707 -21.95 -27.47 35.94
N PHE A 708 -21.25 -27.45 34.81
CA PHE A 708 -21.55 -28.33 33.69
C PHE A 708 -21.27 -29.79 34.08
N ALA A 709 -22.26 -30.66 33.88
CA ALA A 709 -22.11 -32.09 34.15
C ALA A 709 -21.12 -32.72 33.14
N PRO A 710 -20.23 -33.64 33.58
CA PRO A 710 -19.23 -34.27 32.70
C PRO A 710 -19.83 -34.90 31.43
N ASP A 711 -21.03 -35.47 31.54
CA ASP A 711 -21.76 -36.11 30.44
C ASP A 711 -22.06 -35.15 29.28
N THR A 712 -22.23 -33.85 29.58
CA THR A 712 -22.46 -32.82 28.55
C THR A 712 -21.20 -32.55 27.73
N VAL A 713 -20.03 -32.57 28.37
CA VAL A 713 -18.75 -32.39 27.68
C VAL A 713 -18.45 -33.61 26.80
N MET A 714 -18.64 -34.82 27.32
CA MET A 714 -18.45 -36.05 26.54
C MET A 714 -19.41 -36.11 25.33
N ALA A 715 -20.67 -35.70 25.51
CA ALA A 715 -21.63 -35.60 24.42
C ALA A 715 -21.20 -34.64 23.29
N ILE A 716 -20.55 -33.52 23.62
CA ILE A 716 -20.02 -32.56 22.64
C ILE A 716 -18.79 -33.12 21.94
N VAL A 717 -17.89 -33.79 22.67
CA VAL A 717 -16.69 -34.43 22.10
C VAL A 717 -17.07 -35.50 21.08
N LEU A 718 -17.97 -36.43 21.43
CA LEU A 718 -18.41 -37.49 20.51
C LEU A 718 -19.16 -36.94 19.28
N ALA A 719 -19.94 -35.86 19.44
CA ALA A 719 -20.57 -35.18 18.31
C ALA A 719 -19.53 -34.54 17.37
N THR A 720 -18.48 -33.95 17.94
CA THR A 720 -17.38 -33.34 17.16
C THR A 720 -16.56 -34.41 16.42
N VAL A 721 -16.29 -35.55 17.05
CA VAL A 721 -15.59 -36.67 16.38
C VAL A 721 -16.43 -37.20 15.22
N ALA A 722 -17.73 -37.45 15.42
CA ALA A 722 -18.65 -37.87 14.36
C ALA A 722 -18.66 -36.90 13.15
N GLU A 723 -18.71 -35.59 13.40
CA GLU A 723 -18.71 -34.57 12.35
C GLU A 723 -17.39 -34.55 11.54
N LYS A 724 -16.25 -34.86 12.16
CA LYS A 724 -14.93 -34.79 11.51
C LYS A 724 -14.47 -36.10 10.87
N THR A 725 -14.88 -37.25 11.39
CA THR A 725 -14.52 -38.56 10.85
C THR A 725 -15.58 -39.14 9.91
N GLY A 726 -16.83 -38.65 10.00
CA GLY A 726 -17.96 -39.17 9.24
C GLY A 726 -18.59 -40.45 9.80
N TYR A 727 -18.08 -40.98 10.92
CA TYR A 727 -18.72 -42.10 11.61
C TYR A 727 -20.04 -41.67 12.26
N PRO A 728 -21.11 -42.50 12.20
CA PRO A 728 -22.34 -42.27 12.94
C PRO A 728 -22.04 -42.15 14.44
N ARG A 729 -22.68 -41.20 15.13
CA ARG A 729 -22.38 -40.88 16.53
C ARG A 729 -22.65 -42.06 17.47
N GLU A 730 -23.61 -42.90 17.11
CA GLU A 730 -23.97 -44.16 17.76
C GLU A 730 -22.92 -45.27 17.63
N MET A 731 -21.90 -45.11 16.77
CA MET A 731 -20.75 -46.02 16.65
C MET A 731 -19.50 -45.56 17.40
N LEU A 732 -19.56 -44.42 18.10
CA LEU A 732 -18.41 -43.83 18.80
C LEU A 732 -18.55 -43.97 20.31
N GLU A 733 -17.70 -44.78 20.93
CA GLU A 733 -17.65 -44.95 22.39
C GLU A 733 -16.53 -44.10 23.03
N PRO A 734 -16.72 -43.55 24.25
CA PRO A 734 -15.70 -42.76 24.97
C PRO A 734 -14.34 -43.42 25.20
N ALA A 735 -14.25 -44.74 25.04
CA ALA A 735 -13.05 -45.53 25.29
C ALA A 735 -12.25 -45.90 24.02
N MET A 736 -12.75 -45.55 22.82
CA MET A 736 -12.07 -45.85 21.56
C MET A 736 -10.79 -45.04 21.40
N GLN A 737 -9.75 -45.66 20.86
CA GLN A 737 -8.48 -45.00 20.55
C GLN A 737 -8.50 -44.42 19.13
N LEU A 738 -8.24 -43.11 19.04
CA LEU A 738 -8.42 -42.33 17.81
C LEU A 738 -7.60 -42.87 16.63
N GLU A 739 -6.34 -43.29 16.84
CA GLU A 739 -5.46 -43.78 15.77
C GLU A 739 -5.67 -45.27 15.41
N SER A 740 -6.04 -46.14 16.37
CA SER A 740 -6.19 -47.58 16.08
C SER A 740 -7.59 -47.96 15.63
N ASP A 741 -8.62 -47.27 16.13
CA ASP A 741 -10.01 -47.69 15.98
C ASP A 741 -10.77 -46.84 14.95
N LEU A 742 -10.30 -45.61 14.65
CA LEU A 742 -10.97 -44.65 13.77
C LEU A 742 -10.12 -44.17 12.58
N GLY A 743 -8.79 -44.31 12.62
CA GLY A 743 -7.86 -44.04 11.51
C GLY A 743 -7.16 -42.68 11.56
#